data_AF-A0A7J2Y7D5-F1
#
_entry.id   AF-A0A7J2Y7D5-F1
#
_cell.length_a   1.000
_cell.length_b   1.000
_cell.length_c   1.000
_cell.angle_alpha   90.00
_cell.angle_beta   90.00
_cell.angle_gamma   90.00
#
_symmetry.space_group_name_H-M   'P 1'
#
loop_
_entity.id
_entity.type
_entity.pdbx_description
1 polymer ?
#
loop_
_entity_poly.entity_id
_entity_poly.type
_entity_poly.pdbx_seq_one_letter_code
_entity_poly.pdbx_strand_id
1 'polypeptide(L)'
;MQRQPDGPTCQLGGWGRTMTKRMQPETELEGSTESSRSARKVRFLARWRERRGRDQEERGLAERRKSLGDGSGRLKSMAEARVVPRRIDEEARRELAAIQDRRDFLRRSAIGAGILALGAGLGYGSGYAQGTGLSGGTRTVITDSEIAARVIGGVRIATEFILDPVPAGTDADPYPGSAIQAALDDGLHVYVPSGTWKLATPISRAADGATIMGAGKSTKLLLDGVTPCISAGTQNGWLIANLATDAGGVDISLATQCRLSDIWVDGVLMDNRPIGGGGTGGGYYGTRAEDYITSGDGTPSNPYNSSAIQSAIDALPAQGGTVFIKAGVWRGTTRIRLPKSGATSSKKHVVLVGEGVHRSEYGITGGGGTVEQGTAIEAGIDMYSPCDIFDLAIAPHPNYWKVTPCLKIIIDPTMVPNQNIWIGGFTLSRLVLNRGSYGIHFTGQNLTGVVWQAWNVLWEQLAILQCAGGIKIDKGDSDQSAGFRGVFRQLMFHGNTGAASATAARQFDYTINSSQVLIENWLCENSGQSPAADYALYIDTYGDGGGFEMRNVDFGDDSGATKDAYLNIKRFGRVIGLHARKDIDIGGRGYFLISSRPIGANPTPVFNLVGATNLVIEQNAGESFSLGTVDGTSSGNRATIVIRPTASPGYLGSTTPTGSPFTYTNLDMYEEYVYLVGGSISDVSRNGQSVGADRTHFLRPGDSITIAYTSAPTIKRFGTGTI
;
A
#
# COMPACT_ATOMS: atom_id res chain seq x y z
N MET A 1 -54.41 -6.50 44.05
CA MET A 1 -55.14 -7.43 43.15
C MET A 1 -54.41 -7.42 41.81
N GLN A 2 -54.17 -8.51 41.10
CA GLN A 2 -54.42 -9.94 41.36
C GLN A 2 -53.23 -10.77 40.81
N ARG A 3 -53.13 -12.05 41.19
CA ARG A 3 -51.86 -12.84 41.13
C ARG A 3 -51.62 -13.59 39.80
N GLN A 4 -50.34 -13.92 39.60
CA GLN A 4 -49.76 -15.15 38.99
C GLN A 4 -50.46 -16.47 39.43
N PRO A 5 -50.15 -17.68 38.86
CA PRO A 5 -48.96 -18.11 38.09
C PRO A 5 -49.36 -18.77 36.73
N ASP A 6 -48.69 -19.73 36.06
CA ASP A 6 -47.49 -20.58 36.31
C ASP A 6 -46.88 -21.18 35.02
N GLY A 7 -45.78 -21.96 35.13
CA GLY A 7 -45.35 -22.99 34.17
C GLY A 7 -45.92 -24.38 34.49
N PRO A 8 -45.44 -25.51 33.91
CA PRO A 8 -44.13 -26.05 34.33
C PRO A 8 -43.35 -27.01 33.37
N THR A 9 -42.12 -27.33 33.80
CA THR A 9 -41.34 -28.60 33.62
C THR A 9 -41.01 -29.21 32.25
N CYS A 10 -39.69 -29.22 32.00
CA CYS A 10 -38.92 -30.18 31.20
C CYS A 10 -39.08 -31.66 31.63
N GLN A 11 -38.91 -32.61 30.69
CA GLN A 11 -38.38 -33.96 30.94
C GLN A 11 -37.43 -34.44 29.83
N LEU A 12 -36.58 -35.41 30.17
CA LEU A 12 -35.53 -36.00 29.33
C LEU A 12 -36.00 -37.29 28.62
N GLY A 13 -35.51 -37.51 27.40
CA GLY A 13 -35.64 -38.79 26.68
C GLY A 13 -34.57 -38.90 25.59
N GLY A 14 -33.73 -39.94 25.65
CA GLY A 14 -32.63 -40.16 24.69
C GLY A 14 -32.95 -41.17 23.58
N TRP A 15 -31.92 -41.83 23.07
CA TRP A 15 -31.92 -42.81 21.95
C TRP A 15 -32.15 -42.16 20.56
N GLY A 16 -31.48 -42.58 19.46
CA GLY A 16 -30.31 -43.46 19.39
C GLY A 16 -30.10 -44.10 18.00
N ARG A 17 -29.20 -43.53 17.16
CA ARG A 17 -28.85 -43.98 15.77
C ARG A 17 -30.04 -43.84 14.79
N THR A 18 -29.91 -43.85 13.45
CA THR A 18 -28.85 -44.36 12.55
C THR A 18 -28.74 -43.51 11.28
N MET A 19 -27.52 -43.29 10.74
CA MET A 19 -27.36 -42.70 9.39
C MET A 19 -27.54 -43.77 8.29
N THR A 20 -28.70 -43.83 7.64
CA THR A 20 -28.88 -44.57 6.38
C THR A 20 -28.55 -43.70 5.17
N LYS A 21 -27.37 -43.93 4.60
CA LYS A 21 -26.85 -43.24 3.41
C LYS A 21 -27.60 -43.67 2.14
N ARG A 22 -28.66 -42.94 1.76
CA ARG A 22 -29.36 -43.17 0.48
C ARG A 22 -28.53 -42.63 -0.69
N MET A 23 -27.89 -43.53 -1.44
CA MET A 23 -27.51 -43.26 -2.83
C MET A 23 -28.74 -43.47 -3.72
N GLN A 24 -28.93 -42.62 -4.72
CA GLN A 24 -29.71 -42.94 -5.92
C GLN A 24 -28.76 -42.90 -7.13
N PRO A 25 -29.01 -43.72 -8.17
CA PRO A 25 -28.05 -43.92 -9.25
C PRO A 25 -28.13 -42.82 -10.30
N GLU A 26 -26.98 -42.37 -10.78
CA GLU A 26 -26.89 -41.66 -12.06
C GLU A 26 -27.05 -42.68 -13.19
N THR A 27 -28.05 -42.49 -14.07
CA THR A 27 -28.15 -43.25 -15.32
C THR A 27 -27.20 -42.67 -16.36
N GLU A 28 -26.35 -43.50 -16.93
CA GLU A 28 -25.36 -43.10 -17.93
C GLU A 28 -26.02 -42.61 -19.23
N LEU A 29 -25.34 -41.69 -19.92
CA LEU A 29 -25.63 -41.34 -21.31
C LEU A 29 -24.31 -41.36 -22.08
N GLU A 30 -24.09 -42.42 -22.86
CA GLU A 30 -22.82 -42.67 -23.53
C GLU A 30 -22.59 -41.71 -24.71
N GLY A 31 -21.37 -41.17 -24.81
CA GLY A 31 -21.02 -40.19 -25.85
C GLY A 31 -19.63 -39.57 -25.69
N SER A 32 -18.62 -40.37 -25.34
CA SER A 32 -17.25 -39.87 -25.11
C SER A 32 -16.19 -40.72 -25.81
N THR A 33 -15.53 -40.14 -26.82
CA THR A 33 -14.48 -40.78 -27.62
C THR A 33 -13.21 -41.05 -26.81
N GLU A 34 -12.39 -42.03 -27.23
CA GLU A 34 -11.23 -42.52 -26.44
C GLU A 34 -10.17 -41.45 -26.10
N SER A 35 -10.03 -40.41 -26.92
CA SER A 35 -9.17 -39.25 -26.63
C SER A 35 -9.61 -38.53 -25.35
N SER A 36 -10.91 -38.43 -25.09
CA SER A 36 -11.45 -37.77 -23.89
C SER A 36 -11.23 -38.61 -22.61
N ARG A 37 -11.39 -39.94 -22.70
CA ARG A 37 -11.05 -40.90 -21.63
C ARG A 37 -9.55 -40.83 -21.31
N SER A 38 -8.70 -40.76 -22.34
CA SER A 38 -7.25 -40.62 -22.20
C SER A 38 -6.84 -39.29 -21.54
N ALA A 39 -7.41 -38.15 -21.99
CA ALA A 39 -7.14 -36.84 -21.41
C ALA A 39 -7.58 -36.74 -19.94
N ARG A 40 -8.73 -37.32 -19.56
CA ARG A 40 -9.17 -37.42 -18.16
C ARG A 40 -8.19 -38.25 -17.31
N LYS A 41 -7.72 -39.40 -17.83
CA LYS A 41 -6.75 -40.28 -17.15
C LYS A 41 -5.40 -39.59 -16.92
N VAL A 42 -4.90 -38.82 -17.88
CA VAL A 42 -3.67 -38.01 -17.73
C VAL A 42 -3.85 -36.90 -16.67
N ARG A 43 -4.95 -36.13 -16.72
CA ARG A 43 -5.22 -35.08 -15.72
C ARG A 43 -5.39 -35.64 -14.30
N PHE A 44 -5.98 -36.83 -14.16
CA PHE A 44 -6.08 -37.54 -12.88
C PHE A 44 -4.71 -37.97 -12.35
N LEU A 45 -3.88 -38.60 -13.19
CA LEU A 45 -2.53 -39.03 -12.81
C LEU A 45 -1.61 -37.85 -12.44
N ALA A 46 -1.74 -36.70 -13.10
CA ALA A 46 -1.02 -35.48 -12.73
C ALA A 46 -1.41 -35.00 -11.31
N ARG A 47 -2.71 -34.82 -11.04
CA ARG A 47 -3.22 -34.42 -9.71
C ARG A 47 -2.89 -35.44 -8.62
N TRP A 48 -2.83 -36.72 -8.94
CA TRP A 48 -2.44 -37.78 -7.99
C TRP A 48 -0.95 -37.70 -7.63
N ARG A 49 -0.06 -37.49 -8.60
CA ARG A 49 1.38 -37.25 -8.36
C ARG A 49 1.61 -35.98 -7.53
N GLU A 50 0.87 -34.91 -7.82
CA GLU A 50 0.94 -33.62 -7.12
C GLU A 50 0.45 -33.67 -5.65
N ARG A 51 -0.48 -34.59 -5.33
CA ARG A 51 -0.79 -34.92 -3.92
C ARG A 51 0.35 -35.70 -3.29
N ARG A 52 0.83 -36.77 -3.95
CA ARG A 52 1.87 -37.65 -3.41
C ARG A 52 3.20 -36.93 -3.13
N GLY A 53 3.51 -35.88 -3.89
CA GLY A 53 4.64 -34.98 -3.60
C GLY A 53 4.46 -34.21 -2.29
N ARG A 54 3.29 -33.57 -2.08
CA ARG A 54 2.95 -32.90 -0.82
C ARG A 54 2.92 -33.87 0.37
N ASP A 55 2.36 -35.06 0.19
CA ASP A 55 2.34 -36.12 1.22
C ASP A 55 3.77 -36.56 1.62
N GLN A 56 4.76 -36.47 0.72
CA GLN A 56 6.17 -36.73 1.03
C GLN A 56 6.86 -35.51 1.67
N GLU A 57 6.53 -34.30 1.23
CA GLU A 57 7.07 -33.05 1.76
C GLU A 57 6.62 -32.80 3.21
N GLU A 58 5.34 -33.03 3.52
CA GLU A 58 4.81 -33.00 4.90
C GLU A 58 5.45 -34.08 5.78
N ARG A 59 5.73 -35.28 5.25
CA ARG A 59 6.46 -36.34 5.98
C ARG A 59 7.90 -35.93 6.26
N GLY A 60 8.61 -35.36 5.29
CA GLY A 60 9.96 -34.84 5.49
C GLY A 60 10.02 -33.70 6.52
N LEU A 61 9.00 -32.84 6.56
CA LEU A 61 8.84 -31.80 7.59
C LEU A 61 8.50 -32.40 8.97
N ALA A 62 7.71 -33.46 9.04
CA ALA A 62 7.42 -34.18 10.28
C ALA A 62 8.66 -34.91 10.83
N GLU A 63 9.45 -35.55 9.98
CA GLU A 63 10.71 -36.19 10.36
C GLU A 63 11.76 -35.16 10.82
N ARG A 64 11.87 -34.01 10.12
CA ARG A 64 12.73 -32.88 10.56
C ARG A 64 12.30 -32.29 11.90
N ARG A 65 11.00 -32.23 12.19
CA ARG A 65 10.49 -31.86 13.52
C ARG A 65 10.84 -32.90 14.59
N LYS A 66 10.87 -34.18 14.23
CA LYS A 66 11.25 -35.27 15.14
C LYS A 66 12.75 -35.27 15.46
N SER A 67 13.61 -35.00 14.48
CA SER A 67 15.07 -34.92 14.66
C SER A 67 15.55 -33.71 15.49
N LEU A 68 14.67 -32.76 15.82
CA LEU A 68 14.96 -31.64 16.71
C LEU A 68 14.54 -31.90 18.17
N GLY A 69 13.91 -33.05 18.46
CA GLY A 69 13.31 -33.36 19.77
C GLY A 69 14.03 -34.40 20.63
N ASP A 70 15.10 -35.04 20.14
CA ASP A 70 15.76 -36.15 20.84
C ASP A 70 17.28 -35.91 20.96
N GLY A 71 17.72 -35.48 22.14
CA GLY A 71 19.05 -34.97 22.40
C GLY A 71 19.85 -35.82 23.38
N SER A 72 20.28 -37.02 22.98
CA SER A 72 21.30 -37.74 23.75
C SER A 72 22.23 -38.64 22.91
N GLY A 73 23.53 -38.61 23.23
CA GLY A 73 24.41 -39.78 23.07
C GLY A 73 25.10 -40.05 21.72
N ARG A 74 26.02 -39.18 21.27
CA ARG A 74 27.41 -39.62 20.97
C ARG A 74 28.41 -38.49 20.66
N LEU A 75 29.43 -38.39 21.51
CA LEU A 75 30.72 -37.78 21.17
C LEU A 75 31.70 -38.87 20.69
N LYS A 76 32.34 -38.67 19.54
CA LYS A 76 33.81 -38.73 19.33
C LYS A 76 34.20 -38.88 17.85
N SER A 77 35.41 -38.38 17.54
CA SER A 77 36.15 -38.51 16.27
C SER A 77 35.57 -37.72 15.08
N MET A 78 36.37 -37.10 14.20
CA MET A 78 37.82 -36.86 14.19
C MET A 78 38.14 -35.36 14.10
N ALA A 79 39.36 -34.96 14.47
CA ALA A 79 39.82 -33.57 14.35
C ALA A 79 40.59 -33.37 13.05
N GLU A 80 40.28 -32.29 12.33
CA GLU A 80 41.13 -31.70 11.29
C GLU A 80 41.08 -30.17 11.41
N ALA A 81 42.22 -29.52 11.16
CA ALA A 81 42.44 -28.12 11.52
C ALA A 81 41.81 -27.15 10.51
N ARG A 82 40.50 -26.90 10.65
CA ARG A 82 39.82 -25.76 10.02
C ARG A 82 39.65 -24.65 11.06
N VAL A 83 39.91 -23.40 10.68
CA VAL A 83 39.54 -22.23 11.50
C VAL A 83 38.02 -22.05 11.41
N VAL A 84 37.30 -22.79 12.24
CA VAL A 84 35.85 -22.66 12.40
C VAL A 84 35.57 -21.38 13.19
N PRO A 85 34.64 -20.51 12.77
CA PRO A 85 34.15 -19.41 13.60
C PRO A 85 33.74 -19.94 14.98
N ARG A 86 34.18 -19.30 16.07
CA ARG A 86 33.84 -19.81 17.40
C ARG A 86 32.34 -19.68 17.60
N ARG A 87 31.74 -20.62 18.34
CA ARG A 87 30.27 -20.68 18.50
C ARG A 87 29.66 -19.37 18.99
N ILE A 88 30.40 -18.63 19.84
CA ILE A 88 30.03 -17.30 20.36
C ILE A 88 30.11 -16.22 19.26
N ASP A 89 31.19 -16.16 18.49
CA ASP A 89 31.34 -15.22 17.37
C ASP A 89 30.28 -15.48 16.27
N GLU A 90 29.96 -16.76 16.04
CA GLU A 90 28.93 -17.18 15.09
C GLU A 90 27.51 -16.85 15.61
N GLU A 91 27.31 -16.80 16.93
CA GLU A 91 26.06 -16.39 17.57
C GLU A 91 25.91 -14.86 17.58
N ALA A 92 26.96 -14.09 17.92
CA ALA A 92 27.00 -12.63 17.80
C ALA A 92 26.83 -12.18 16.32
N ARG A 93 27.41 -12.89 15.36
CA ARG A 93 27.21 -12.64 13.92
C ARG A 93 25.79 -13.02 13.46
N ARG A 94 25.09 -13.96 14.13
CA ARG A 94 23.66 -14.23 13.91
C ARG A 94 22.76 -13.17 14.57
N GLU A 95 23.10 -12.64 15.76
CA GLU A 95 22.41 -11.47 16.34
C GLU A 95 22.49 -10.28 15.37
N LEU A 96 23.69 -9.99 14.87
CA LEU A 96 23.92 -8.92 13.90
C LEU A 96 23.23 -9.17 12.54
N ALA A 97 23.22 -10.42 12.04
CA ALA A 97 22.51 -10.78 10.81
C ALA A 97 20.97 -10.78 10.97
N ALA A 98 20.45 -11.06 12.17
CA ALA A 98 19.02 -10.90 12.47
C ALA A 98 18.58 -9.43 12.46
N ILE A 99 19.49 -8.50 12.81
CA ILE A 99 19.30 -7.05 12.66
C ILE A 99 19.35 -6.62 11.17
N GLN A 100 19.92 -7.44 10.26
CA GLN A 100 20.00 -7.15 8.83
C GLN A 100 18.77 -7.54 8.00
N ASP A 101 17.82 -8.37 8.50
CA ASP A 101 16.58 -8.59 7.74
C ASP A 101 15.85 -7.24 7.64
N ARG A 102 15.67 -6.77 6.40
CA ARG A 102 15.12 -5.46 6.08
C ARG A 102 13.73 -5.21 6.71
N ARG A 103 12.99 -6.26 7.09
CA ARG A 103 11.73 -6.12 7.86
C ARG A 103 11.95 -5.93 9.36
N ASP A 104 12.89 -6.64 9.97
CA ASP A 104 13.17 -6.50 11.41
C ASP A 104 14.06 -5.29 11.70
N PHE A 105 14.96 -4.92 10.76
CA PHE A 105 15.60 -3.61 10.71
C PHE A 105 14.56 -2.48 10.78
N LEU A 106 13.56 -2.49 9.89
CA LEU A 106 12.52 -1.44 9.86
C LEU A 106 11.62 -1.47 11.11
N ARG A 107 11.33 -2.64 11.68
CA ARG A 107 10.57 -2.76 12.94
C ARG A 107 11.34 -2.27 14.17
N ARG A 108 12.67 -2.46 14.21
CA ARG A 108 13.51 -1.99 15.32
C ARG A 108 13.97 -0.55 15.15
N SER A 109 14.17 -0.07 13.91
CA SER A 109 14.43 1.36 13.63
C SER A 109 13.20 2.25 13.86
N ALA A 110 12.00 1.67 13.90
CA ALA A 110 10.79 2.35 14.39
C ALA A 110 10.78 2.54 15.92
N ILE A 111 11.71 1.90 16.66
CA ILE A 111 11.82 1.98 18.13
C ILE A 111 13.06 2.79 18.53
N GLY A 112 14.22 2.59 17.90
CA GLY A 112 15.49 3.25 18.26
C GLY A 112 16.28 3.82 17.08
N ALA A 113 16.60 5.12 17.13
CA ALA A 113 17.24 5.83 16.02
C ALA A 113 18.73 5.51 15.81
N GLY A 114 19.41 4.91 16.80
CA GLY A 114 20.83 4.53 16.67
C GLY A 114 21.11 3.55 15.52
N ILE A 115 20.12 2.74 15.16
CA ILE A 115 20.17 1.77 14.05
C ILE A 115 20.37 2.46 12.68
N LEU A 116 19.87 3.69 12.50
CA LEU A 116 20.03 4.44 11.25
C LEU A 116 21.46 4.97 11.04
N ALA A 117 22.18 5.28 12.12
CA ALA A 117 23.59 5.70 12.03
C ALA A 117 24.48 4.52 11.57
N LEU A 118 24.25 3.32 12.12
CA LEU A 118 24.87 2.09 11.62
C LEU A 118 24.46 1.80 10.16
N GLY A 119 23.20 2.05 9.78
CA GLY A 119 22.75 1.94 8.40
C GLY A 119 23.54 2.83 7.42
N ALA A 120 23.86 4.06 7.81
CA ALA A 120 24.71 4.96 7.04
C ALA A 120 26.16 4.45 6.94
N GLY A 121 26.75 3.99 8.06
CA GLY A 121 28.07 3.36 8.09
C GLY A 121 28.17 2.04 7.30
N LEU A 122 27.04 1.34 7.13
CA LEU A 122 26.89 0.15 6.29
C LEU A 122 26.62 0.48 4.80
N GLY A 123 26.79 1.74 4.39
CA GLY A 123 26.72 2.16 2.98
C GLY A 123 25.33 2.51 2.46
N TYR A 124 24.29 2.51 3.30
CA TYR A 124 22.94 2.98 2.91
C TYR A 124 22.80 4.50 3.05
N GLY A 125 23.71 5.24 2.40
CA GLY A 125 23.74 6.71 2.38
C GLY A 125 24.29 7.28 1.08
N SER A 126 23.39 7.82 0.25
CA SER A 126 23.62 8.72 -0.90
C SER A 126 25.07 8.87 -1.44
N GLY A 127 25.47 7.99 -2.37
CA GLY A 127 26.70 8.11 -3.15
C GLY A 127 26.53 7.56 -4.57
N TYR A 128 27.15 8.21 -5.57
CA TYR A 128 27.07 7.81 -6.98
C TYR A 128 27.87 6.53 -7.25
N ALA A 129 27.22 5.37 -7.16
CA ALA A 129 27.74 4.12 -7.73
C ALA A 129 27.58 4.17 -9.27
N GLN A 130 28.59 4.74 -9.95
CA GLN A 130 28.67 4.78 -11.40
C GLN A 130 28.60 3.36 -11.98
N GLY A 131 27.68 3.12 -12.91
CA GLY A 131 27.42 1.80 -13.49
C GLY A 131 28.50 1.33 -14.47
N THR A 132 29.67 0.95 -13.97
CA THR A 132 30.65 0.16 -14.73
C THR A 132 30.12 -1.27 -14.88
N GLY A 133 29.83 -1.66 -16.12
CA GLY A 133 29.00 -2.83 -16.41
C GLY A 133 29.69 -4.17 -16.24
N LEU A 134 28.94 -5.16 -15.75
CA LEU A 134 29.20 -6.57 -15.98
C LEU A 134 28.27 -7.08 -17.09
N SER A 135 28.85 -7.47 -18.22
CA SER A 135 28.15 -8.11 -19.33
C SER A 135 27.98 -9.62 -19.08
N GLY A 136 27.12 -10.28 -19.86
CA GLY A 136 27.23 -11.73 -20.05
C GLY A 136 26.58 -12.63 -18.99
N GLY A 137 25.27 -12.52 -18.81
CA GLY A 137 24.37 -13.69 -18.81
C GLY A 137 24.72 -14.93 -17.98
N THR A 138 25.26 -14.78 -16.76
CA THR A 138 25.46 -15.90 -15.83
C THR A 138 24.83 -15.60 -14.47
N ARG A 139 24.16 -16.60 -13.88
CA ARG A 139 23.40 -16.46 -12.63
C ARG A 139 24.34 -16.41 -11.42
N THR A 140 24.74 -15.22 -11.00
CA THR A 140 25.61 -15.00 -9.85
C THR A 140 24.95 -15.43 -8.54
N VAL A 141 25.33 -16.62 -8.06
CA VAL A 141 25.23 -16.97 -6.64
C VAL A 141 26.32 -16.17 -5.92
N ILE A 142 25.92 -15.28 -5.01
CA ILE A 142 26.87 -14.56 -4.16
C ILE A 142 27.53 -15.60 -3.26
N THR A 143 28.86 -15.69 -3.28
CA THR A 143 29.60 -16.63 -2.44
C THR A 143 29.67 -16.15 -0.99
N ASP A 144 29.79 -17.07 -0.03
CA ASP A 144 29.98 -16.71 1.39
C ASP A 144 31.24 -15.85 1.61
N SER A 145 32.24 -15.98 0.73
CA SER A 145 33.42 -15.12 0.64
C SER A 145 33.11 -13.68 0.18
N GLU A 146 32.18 -13.48 -0.75
CA GLU A 146 31.72 -12.14 -1.16
C GLU A 146 30.75 -11.53 -0.15
N ILE A 147 30.01 -12.36 0.61
CA ILE A 147 29.28 -11.92 1.79
C ILE A 147 30.29 -11.44 2.84
N ALA A 148 31.28 -12.26 3.21
CA ALA A 148 32.31 -11.89 4.17
C ALA A 148 33.13 -10.66 3.75
N ALA A 149 33.38 -10.45 2.45
CA ALA A 149 34.07 -9.25 1.94
C ALA A 149 33.17 -7.99 1.85
N ARG A 150 31.85 -8.12 2.02
CA ARG A 150 30.88 -7.01 2.07
C ARG A 150 30.29 -6.78 3.46
N VAL A 151 30.53 -7.69 4.40
CA VAL A 151 30.10 -7.63 5.79
C VAL A 151 31.23 -7.02 6.64
N ILE A 152 30.91 -5.94 7.36
CA ILE A 152 31.78 -5.27 8.34
C ILE A 152 32.99 -4.54 7.70
N GLY A 153 32.71 -3.41 7.03
CA GLY A 153 33.72 -2.47 6.52
C GLY A 153 34.25 -1.45 7.54
N GLY A 154 33.86 -1.52 8.83
CA GLY A 154 34.22 -0.50 9.82
C GLY A 154 33.59 -0.61 11.22
N VAL A 155 33.07 -1.79 11.60
CA VAL A 155 32.52 -2.04 12.95
C VAL A 155 33.37 -3.10 13.65
N ARG A 156 33.55 -3.00 14.96
CA ARG A 156 34.25 -4.00 15.80
C ARG A 156 33.27 -4.70 16.74
N ILE A 157 33.41 -6.00 16.96
CA ILE A 157 32.58 -6.75 17.91
C ILE A 157 33.40 -6.95 19.18
N ALA A 158 32.90 -6.49 20.34
CA ALA A 158 33.67 -6.48 21.59
C ALA A 158 34.17 -7.87 22.04
N THR A 159 33.51 -8.97 21.66
CA THR A 159 33.97 -10.33 21.98
C THR A 159 35.22 -10.75 21.21
N GLU A 160 35.52 -10.14 20.06
CA GLU A 160 36.71 -10.43 19.23
C GLU A 160 38.01 -10.01 19.93
N PHE A 161 37.92 -9.24 21.03
CA PHE A 161 39.04 -8.72 21.82
C PHE A 161 39.19 -9.40 23.20
N ILE A 162 38.46 -10.49 23.45
CA ILE A 162 38.56 -11.27 24.69
C ILE A 162 39.64 -12.36 24.53
N LEU A 163 40.61 -12.39 25.45
CA LEU A 163 41.64 -13.44 25.51
C LEU A 163 41.08 -14.75 26.07
N ASP A 164 41.62 -15.89 25.62
CA ASP A 164 41.21 -17.21 26.12
C ASP A 164 41.67 -17.46 27.57
N PRO A 165 40.85 -18.12 28.42
CA PRO A 165 39.49 -18.59 28.13
C PRO A 165 38.44 -17.48 28.19
N VAL A 166 37.56 -17.42 27.18
CA VAL A 166 36.43 -16.49 27.13
C VAL A 166 35.40 -16.82 28.23
N PRO A 167 35.00 -15.85 29.10
CA PRO A 167 33.95 -16.04 30.11
C PRO A 167 32.58 -16.38 29.53
N ALA A 168 31.65 -16.83 30.36
CA ALA A 168 30.28 -17.17 29.98
C ALA A 168 29.36 -15.95 29.74
N GLY A 169 29.80 -14.73 30.04
CA GLY A 169 29.02 -13.50 29.85
C GLY A 169 27.84 -13.35 30.80
N THR A 170 27.88 -14.00 31.97
CA THR A 170 26.79 -13.98 32.95
C THR A 170 27.09 -13.07 34.14
N ASP A 171 26.10 -12.73 34.96
CA ASP A 171 26.32 -11.98 36.21
C ASP A 171 27.31 -12.67 37.18
N ALA A 172 27.48 -14.00 37.08
CA ALA A 172 28.42 -14.77 37.89
C ALA A 172 29.80 -14.98 37.22
N ASP A 173 29.90 -14.76 35.91
CA ASP A 173 31.11 -14.94 35.10
C ASP A 173 31.08 -13.95 33.91
N PRO A 174 31.33 -12.65 34.15
CA PRO A 174 31.11 -11.59 33.17
C PRO A 174 32.28 -11.42 32.21
N TYR A 175 32.00 -10.92 31.01
CA TYR A 175 33.01 -10.53 30.04
C TYR A 175 33.87 -9.36 30.55
N PRO A 176 35.17 -9.27 30.17
CA PRO A 176 36.03 -8.18 30.58
C PRO A 176 35.72 -6.89 29.81
N GLY A 177 35.43 -5.80 30.51
CA GLY A 177 35.13 -4.48 29.92
C GLY A 177 36.29 -3.89 29.10
N SER A 178 37.52 -4.31 29.37
CA SER A 178 38.70 -3.93 28.58
C SER A 178 38.62 -4.37 27.12
N ALA A 179 37.83 -5.40 26.79
CA ALA A 179 37.61 -5.82 25.40
C ALA A 179 36.68 -4.85 24.64
N ILE A 180 35.74 -4.18 25.31
CA ILE A 180 34.97 -3.08 24.72
C ILE A 180 35.89 -1.88 24.44
N GLN A 181 36.76 -1.54 25.40
CA GLN A 181 37.74 -0.46 25.23
C GLN A 181 38.71 -0.77 24.07
N ALA A 182 39.25 -1.99 23.99
CA ALA A 182 40.14 -2.39 22.89
C ALA A 182 39.44 -2.36 21.51
N ALA A 183 38.17 -2.79 21.44
CA ALA A 183 37.36 -2.66 20.23
C ALA A 183 37.11 -1.19 19.86
N LEU A 184 36.92 -0.31 20.85
CA LEU A 184 36.72 1.14 20.68
C LEU A 184 38.00 1.86 20.27
N ASP A 185 39.17 1.39 20.69
CA ASP A 185 40.46 1.95 20.30
C ASP A 185 40.87 1.50 18.88
N ASP A 186 40.55 0.27 18.49
CA ASP A 186 40.81 -0.23 17.12
C ASP A 186 39.80 0.30 16.08
N GLY A 187 38.57 0.64 16.47
CA GLY A 187 37.57 1.20 15.55
C GLY A 187 36.55 2.13 16.22
N LEU A 188 36.10 3.18 15.50
CA LEU A 188 35.14 4.17 16.04
C LEU A 188 33.72 3.63 16.22
N HIS A 189 33.37 2.47 15.63
CA HIS A 189 32.04 1.88 15.80
C HIS A 189 32.15 0.48 16.42
N VAL A 190 31.55 0.29 17.60
CA VAL A 190 31.61 -0.94 18.39
C VAL A 190 30.21 -1.51 18.59
N TYR A 191 30.06 -2.80 18.28
CA TYR A 191 28.95 -3.62 18.73
C TYR A 191 29.36 -4.41 19.98
N VAL A 192 28.52 -4.34 21.02
CA VAL A 192 28.71 -5.03 22.29
C VAL A 192 27.62 -6.12 22.40
N PRO A 193 27.94 -7.41 22.18
CA PRO A 193 26.95 -8.49 22.24
C PRO A 193 26.18 -8.59 23.55
N SER A 194 25.13 -9.41 23.54
CA SER A 194 24.38 -9.76 24.75
C SER A 194 25.30 -10.41 25.81
N GLY A 195 25.01 -10.14 27.08
CA GLY A 195 25.80 -10.58 28.23
C GLY A 195 26.15 -9.46 29.21
N THR A 196 26.74 -9.85 30.34
CA THR A 196 27.23 -8.95 31.40
C THR A 196 28.71 -8.66 31.19
N TRP A 197 29.09 -7.39 31.28
CA TRP A 197 30.43 -6.87 31.02
C TRP A 197 30.92 -6.12 32.26
N LYS A 198 31.98 -6.62 32.90
CA LYS A 198 32.56 -6.00 34.10
C LYS A 198 33.68 -5.05 33.72
N LEU A 199 33.43 -3.77 33.94
CA LEU A 199 34.38 -2.68 33.73
C LEU A 199 35.32 -2.56 34.94
N ALA A 200 36.54 -2.07 34.70
CA ALA A 200 37.46 -1.64 35.76
C ALA A 200 37.62 -0.11 35.82
N THR A 201 37.24 0.58 34.74
CA THR A 201 37.24 2.03 34.52
C THR A 201 36.12 2.37 33.54
N PRO A 202 35.68 3.64 33.46
CA PRO A 202 34.79 4.09 32.39
C PRO A 202 35.36 3.78 31.00
N ILE A 203 34.50 3.31 30.08
CA ILE A 203 34.84 3.24 28.66
C ILE A 203 34.91 4.67 28.13
N SER A 204 36.03 5.06 27.54
CA SER A 204 36.27 6.43 27.08
C SER A 204 37.37 6.47 26.00
N ARG A 205 37.32 7.44 25.10
CA ARG A 205 38.33 7.63 24.05
C ARG A 205 38.48 9.10 23.72
N ALA A 206 39.71 9.56 23.48
CA ALA A 206 39.98 10.94 23.04
C ALA A 206 39.78 11.09 21.51
N ALA A 207 38.57 10.82 21.03
CA ALA A 207 38.21 10.93 19.62
C ALA A 207 36.72 11.29 19.44
N ASP A 208 36.42 12.12 18.44
CA ASP A 208 35.06 12.45 18.01
C ASP A 208 34.41 11.29 17.22
N GLY A 209 33.07 11.26 17.17
CA GLY A 209 32.27 10.41 16.27
C GLY A 209 32.13 8.94 16.68
N ALA A 210 32.52 8.58 17.90
CA ALA A 210 32.44 7.20 18.38
C ALA A 210 30.99 6.67 18.46
N THR A 211 30.79 5.39 18.20
CA THR A 211 29.50 4.70 18.34
C THR A 211 29.68 3.43 19.17
N ILE A 212 28.89 3.27 20.23
CA ILE A 212 28.83 2.06 21.04
C ILE A 212 27.37 1.60 21.04
N MET A 213 27.08 0.42 20.50
CA MET A 213 25.73 -0.15 20.49
C MET A 213 25.69 -1.55 21.07
N GLY A 214 24.76 -1.79 22.01
CA GLY A 214 24.51 -3.12 22.58
C GLY A 214 23.33 -3.89 21.95
N ALA A 215 22.99 -5.02 22.56
CA ALA A 215 21.84 -5.88 22.23
C ALA A 215 20.56 -5.54 23.04
N GLY A 216 20.41 -4.29 23.49
CA GLY A 216 19.34 -3.84 24.38
C GLY A 216 19.65 -4.14 25.86
N LYS A 217 18.61 -4.28 26.69
CA LYS A 217 18.73 -4.59 28.13
C LYS A 217 19.50 -5.90 28.43
N SER A 218 19.69 -6.77 27.42
CA SER A 218 20.52 -7.98 27.51
C SER A 218 22.03 -7.72 27.53
N THR A 219 22.50 -6.55 27.09
CA THR A 219 23.89 -6.09 27.22
C THR A 219 24.00 -5.23 28.47
N LYS A 220 24.74 -5.68 29.49
CA LYS A 220 24.75 -5.07 30.83
C LYS A 220 26.17 -4.69 31.24
N LEU A 221 26.46 -3.40 31.31
CA LEU A 221 27.72 -2.87 31.81
C LEU A 221 27.66 -2.70 33.35
N LEU A 222 28.71 -3.11 34.05
CA LEU A 222 28.84 -3.00 35.51
C LEU A 222 30.23 -2.45 35.87
N LEU A 223 30.29 -1.38 36.67
CA LEU A 223 31.52 -0.79 37.19
C LEU A 223 31.50 -0.79 38.73
N ASP A 224 30.84 0.19 39.34
CA ASP A 224 30.76 0.39 40.80
C ASP A 224 29.41 0.98 41.28
N GLY A 225 28.48 1.31 40.37
CA GLY A 225 27.20 1.94 40.68
C GLY A 225 27.26 3.44 41.00
N VAL A 226 28.40 4.11 40.81
CA VAL A 226 28.59 5.55 41.13
C VAL A 226 29.32 6.28 40.00
N THR A 227 30.35 5.68 39.44
CA THR A 227 31.15 6.18 38.33
C THR A 227 30.49 5.80 37.00
N PRO A 228 30.41 6.70 36.00
CA PRO A 228 29.76 6.40 34.72
C PRO A 228 30.44 5.23 33.99
N CYS A 229 29.65 4.25 33.53
CA CYS A 229 30.14 3.11 32.78
C CYS A 229 30.78 3.51 31.43
N ILE A 230 30.32 4.60 30.83
CA ILE A 230 30.87 5.22 29.61
C ILE A 230 30.95 6.74 29.85
N SER A 231 32.07 7.38 29.49
CA SER A 231 32.14 8.85 29.41
C SER A 231 32.74 9.29 28.07
N ALA A 232 32.05 10.22 27.39
CA ALA A 232 32.55 10.88 26.19
C ALA A 232 33.55 12.02 26.50
N GLY A 233 33.70 12.40 27.78
CA GLY A 233 34.54 13.53 28.19
C GLY A 233 34.15 14.82 27.46
N THR A 234 35.12 15.43 26.76
CA THR A 234 34.92 16.64 25.94
C THR A 234 34.83 16.35 24.43
N GLN A 235 34.70 15.09 24.02
CA GLN A 235 34.67 14.69 22.62
C GLN A 235 33.25 14.78 22.05
N ASN A 236 33.11 14.95 20.74
CA ASN A 236 31.86 15.32 20.09
C ASN A 236 31.28 14.19 19.24
N GLY A 237 29.96 14.23 19.01
CA GLY A 237 29.29 13.34 18.06
C GLY A 237 29.20 11.87 18.49
N TRP A 238 29.37 11.56 19.79
CA TRP A 238 29.24 10.19 20.29
C TRP A 238 27.80 9.68 20.25
N LEU A 239 27.61 8.43 19.86
CA LEU A 239 26.33 7.71 19.91
C LEU A 239 26.48 6.49 20.82
N ILE A 240 25.79 6.49 21.96
CA ILE A 240 25.66 5.33 22.83
C ILE A 240 24.22 4.81 22.71
N ALA A 241 24.04 3.52 22.37
CA ALA A 241 22.72 2.98 22.07
C ALA A 241 22.46 1.56 22.62
N ASN A 242 21.20 1.27 22.95
CA ASN A 242 20.68 -0.09 23.20
C ASN A 242 21.52 -0.92 24.21
N LEU A 243 21.74 -0.41 25.42
CA LEU A 243 22.46 -1.16 26.47
C LEU A 243 22.00 -0.79 27.87
N ALA A 244 22.26 -1.64 28.85
CA ALA A 244 22.07 -1.38 30.27
C ALA A 244 23.40 -1.03 30.96
N THR A 245 23.34 -0.22 32.01
CA THR A 245 24.43 0.08 32.93
C THR A 245 23.97 -0.16 34.37
N ASP A 246 24.92 -0.14 35.31
CA ASP A 246 24.62 0.13 36.71
C ASP A 246 24.13 1.59 36.92
N ALA A 247 23.94 1.97 38.19
CA ALA A 247 23.48 3.30 38.59
C ALA A 247 24.45 4.45 38.27
N GLY A 248 25.71 4.18 37.91
CA GLY A 248 26.66 5.21 37.47
C GLY A 248 26.32 5.78 36.08
N GLY A 249 25.60 5.03 35.25
CA GLY A 249 25.03 5.53 34.00
C GLY A 249 26.04 5.79 32.88
N VAL A 250 25.78 6.84 32.09
CA VAL A 250 26.61 7.30 30.96
C VAL A 250 26.76 8.81 31.04
N ASP A 251 28.00 9.30 30.97
CA ASP A 251 28.34 10.71 31.01
C ASP A 251 28.62 11.28 29.60
N ILE A 252 27.85 12.29 29.24
CA ILE A 252 28.04 13.14 28.06
C ILE A 252 27.96 14.64 28.44
N SER A 253 28.15 14.97 29.72
CA SER A 253 27.84 16.31 30.26
C SER A 253 28.75 17.43 29.78
N LEU A 254 30.00 17.10 29.39
CA LEU A 254 31.00 18.02 28.83
C LEU A 254 31.18 17.87 27.31
N ALA A 255 30.37 16.99 26.69
CA ALA A 255 30.46 16.57 25.30
C ALA A 255 29.37 17.24 24.45
N THR A 256 29.67 17.62 23.20
CA THR A 256 28.65 18.24 22.31
C THR A 256 28.27 17.33 21.14
N GLN A 257 27.10 17.56 20.53
CA GLN A 257 26.56 16.73 19.43
C GLN A 257 26.36 15.23 19.77
N CYS A 258 26.48 14.84 21.04
CA CYS A 258 26.38 13.47 21.48
C CYS A 258 24.92 13.03 21.73
N ARG A 259 24.67 11.72 21.70
CA ARG A 259 23.34 11.13 21.85
C ARG A 259 23.37 9.83 22.66
N LEU A 260 22.43 9.72 23.59
CA LEU A 260 22.00 8.44 24.13
C LEU A 260 20.72 7.97 23.41
N SER A 261 20.53 6.66 23.26
CA SER A 261 19.29 6.05 22.76
C SER A 261 19.08 4.73 23.48
N ASP A 262 17.93 4.50 24.09
CA ASP A 262 17.57 3.17 24.59
C ASP A 262 18.58 2.63 25.64
N ILE A 263 18.89 3.44 26.66
CA ILE A 263 19.85 3.14 27.73
C ILE A 263 19.12 2.82 29.04
N TRP A 264 19.42 1.66 29.66
CA TRP A 264 18.83 1.28 30.95
C TRP A 264 19.82 1.50 32.11
N VAL A 265 19.69 2.59 32.85
CA VAL A 265 20.49 2.89 34.05
C VAL A 265 19.80 2.28 35.28
N ASP A 266 20.50 1.42 36.02
CA ASP A 266 19.95 0.62 37.13
C ASP A 266 18.63 -0.10 36.76
N GLY A 267 18.55 -0.57 35.52
CA GLY A 267 17.36 -1.24 34.97
C GLY A 267 16.20 -0.33 34.56
N VAL A 268 16.25 0.98 34.86
CA VAL A 268 15.29 2.03 34.45
C VAL A 268 15.70 2.61 33.10
N LEU A 269 14.75 2.77 32.16
CA LEU A 269 15.02 3.32 30.83
C LEU A 269 15.24 4.84 30.88
N MET A 270 16.48 5.28 30.72
CA MET A 270 16.89 6.69 30.64
C MET A 270 16.89 7.16 29.17
N ASP A 271 15.73 7.62 28.70
CA ASP A 271 15.54 8.25 27.39
C ASP A 271 16.07 9.70 27.38
N ASN A 272 17.40 9.86 27.39
CA ASN A 272 18.05 11.19 27.37
C ASN A 272 18.00 11.84 25.97
N ARG A 273 16.79 12.16 25.52
CA ARG A 273 16.54 13.13 24.45
C ARG A 273 16.93 14.53 24.95
N PRO A 274 17.49 15.40 24.08
CA PRO A 274 17.84 16.76 24.47
C PRO A 274 16.58 17.53 24.92
N ILE A 275 16.52 17.87 26.21
CA ILE A 275 15.53 18.81 26.74
C ILE A 275 15.70 20.13 26.01
N GLY A 276 14.60 20.72 25.55
CA GLY A 276 14.56 21.96 24.76
C GLY A 276 14.92 23.22 25.54
N GLY A 277 16.11 23.29 26.12
CA GLY A 277 16.75 24.55 26.51
C GLY A 277 17.18 25.31 25.26
N GLY A 278 16.82 26.59 25.17
CA GLY A 278 17.04 27.40 23.96
C GLY A 278 18.52 27.65 23.65
N GLY A 279 19.13 26.78 22.86
CA GLY A 279 20.51 26.89 22.37
C GLY A 279 20.59 26.71 20.85
N THR A 280 21.13 27.70 20.15
CA THR A 280 21.30 27.65 18.69
C THR A 280 22.45 26.71 18.30
N GLY A 281 22.12 25.55 17.71
CA GLY A 281 23.12 24.65 17.10
C GLY A 281 23.09 23.19 17.58
N GLY A 282 21.89 22.59 17.70
CA GLY A 282 21.71 21.15 17.93
C GLY A 282 21.14 20.45 16.69
N GLY A 283 21.50 19.18 16.47
CA GLY A 283 21.08 18.41 15.30
C GLY A 283 19.60 17.99 15.31
N TYR A 284 19.07 17.69 14.11
CA TYR A 284 17.85 16.89 13.91
C TYR A 284 17.93 15.56 14.71
N TYR A 285 16.83 14.90 15.12
CA TYR A 285 15.56 14.70 14.41
C TYR A 285 14.35 14.67 15.36
N GLY A 286 13.51 15.70 15.29
CA GLY A 286 12.08 15.63 15.65
C GLY A 286 11.68 15.87 17.11
N THR A 287 10.36 15.94 17.31
CA THR A 287 9.65 16.15 18.59
C THR A 287 8.63 15.04 18.81
N ARG A 288 8.21 14.76 20.05
CA ARG A 288 7.05 13.88 20.30
C ARG A 288 5.84 14.74 20.68
N ALA A 289 4.65 14.37 20.21
CA ALA A 289 3.41 15.02 20.62
C ALA A 289 3.06 14.73 22.10
N GLU A 290 3.57 13.63 22.67
CA GLU A 290 3.31 13.27 24.07
C GLU A 290 3.91 14.25 25.08
N ASP A 291 5.07 14.85 24.75
CA ASP A 291 5.77 15.83 25.59
C ASP A 291 4.96 17.14 25.79
N TYR A 292 3.84 17.31 25.07
CA TYR A 292 2.96 18.49 25.09
C TYR A 292 1.50 18.18 25.47
N ILE A 293 1.20 16.97 25.96
CA ILE A 293 -0.15 16.62 26.45
C ILE A 293 -0.46 17.43 27.71
N THR A 294 -1.60 18.11 27.71
CA THR A 294 -2.13 18.86 28.87
C THR A 294 -3.39 18.24 29.46
N SER A 295 -4.04 17.32 28.74
CA SER A 295 -5.26 16.62 29.18
C SER A 295 -5.50 15.36 28.36
N GLY A 296 -6.16 14.37 28.97
CA GLY A 296 -6.55 13.11 28.33
C GLY A 296 -5.65 11.92 28.71
N ASP A 297 -6.22 10.72 28.61
CA ASP A 297 -5.51 9.43 28.71
C ASP A 297 -5.37 8.73 27.35
N GLY A 298 -6.05 9.23 26.31
CA GLY A 298 -6.01 8.70 24.94
C GLY A 298 -7.17 7.78 24.60
N THR A 299 -8.08 7.48 25.54
CA THR A 299 -9.32 6.76 25.23
C THR A 299 -10.30 7.62 24.41
N PRO A 300 -11.26 7.04 23.67
CA PRO A 300 -12.31 7.81 23.00
C PRO A 300 -13.16 8.68 23.94
N SER A 301 -13.26 8.25 25.21
CA SER A 301 -13.94 8.94 26.32
C SER A 301 -13.14 10.12 26.88
N ASN A 302 -11.82 10.02 26.93
CA ASN A 302 -10.92 11.02 27.52
C ASN A 302 -9.68 11.23 26.61
N PRO A 303 -9.87 11.74 25.39
CA PRO A 303 -8.83 11.82 24.37
C PRO A 303 -7.76 12.84 24.71
N TYR A 304 -6.55 12.64 24.19
CA TYR A 304 -5.47 13.63 24.25
C TYR A 304 -5.86 14.91 23.52
N ASN A 305 -5.40 16.07 24.00
CA ASN A 305 -5.62 17.35 23.33
C ASN A 305 -4.83 17.43 22.01
N SER A 306 -5.51 17.58 20.86
CA SER A 306 -4.83 17.69 19.54
C SER A 306 -3.92 18.92 19.42
N SER A 307 -4.10 19.93 20.29
CA SER A 307 -3.19 21.07 20.40
C SER A 307 -1.76 20.68 20.79
N ALA A 308 -1.56 19.54 21.47
CA ALA A 308 -0.23 19.00 21.76
C ALA A 308 0.56 18.67 20.48
N ILE A 309 -0.11 18.14 19.45
CA ILE A 309 0.51 17.88 18.14
C ILE A 309 0.91 19.21 17.49
N GLN A 310 0.06 20.26 17.56
CA GLN A 310 0.43 21.60 17.08
C GLN A 310 1.62 22.18 17.85
N SER A 311 1.68 22.03 19.17
CA SER A 311 2.83 22.46 19.98
C SER A 311 4.12 21.75 19.56
N ALA A 312 4.07 20.44 19.28
CA ALA A 312 5.21 19.67 18.79
C ALA A 312 5.67 20.12 17.38
N ILE A 313 4.73 20.44 16.48
CA ILE A 313 5.01 21.04 15.15
C ILE A 313 5.64 22.43 15.29
N ASP A 314 5.10 23.25 16.19
CA ASP A 314 5.58 24.61 16.45
C ASP A 314 7.00 24.59 17.03
N ALA A 315 7.31 23.62 17.89
CA ALA A 315 8.62 23.40 18.51
C ALA A 315 9.70 22.81 17.59
N LEU A 316 9.35 22.29 16.40
CA LEU A 316 10.36 21.86 15.41
C LEU A 316 11.29 23.01 15.02
N PRO A 317 12.55 22.73 14.60
CA PRO A 317 13.43 23.72 13.97
C PRO A 317 12.78 24.46 12.78
N ALA A 318 13.37 25.60 12.38
CA ALA A 318 12.88 26.41 11.26
C ALA A 318 12.92 25.67 9.90
N GLN A 319 13.74 24.62 9.81
CA GLN A 319 13.87 23.72 8.67
C GLN A 319 12.80 22.61 8.68
N GLY A 320 12.14 22.36 9.82
CA GLY A 320 11.18 21.28 10.03
C GLY A 320 11.76 20.05 10.74
N GLY A 321 11.19 18.88 10.48
CA GLY A 321 11.53 17.61 11.15
C GLY A 321 10.31 16.71 11.41
N THR A 322 10.54 15.63 12.14
CA THR A 322 9.53 14.60 12.42
C THR A 322 8.74 14.90 13.70
N VAL A 323 7.43 14.69 13.68
CA VAL A 323 6.60 14.63 14.90
C VAL A 323 6.12 13.20 15.10
N PHE A 324 6.54 12.59 16.20
CA PHE A 324 6.11 11.27 16.62
C PHE A 324 4.83 11.39 17.46
N ILE A 325 3.77 10.67 17.09
CA ILE A 325 2.44 10.79 17.70
C ILE A 325 2.02 9.41 18.21
N LYS A 326 2.16 9.18 19.52
CA LYS A 326 1.85 7.89 20.15
C LYS A 326 0.38 7.46 19.97
N ALA A 327 0.12 6.18 20.17
CA ALA A 327 -1.21 5.58 20.08
C ALA A 327 -2.22 6.24 21.04
N GLY A 328 -3.50 6.13 20.66
CA GLY A 328 -4.63 6.78 21.33
C GLY A 328 -5.33 7.80 20.42
N VAL A 329 -6.46 8.30 20.92
CA VAL A 329 -7.31 9.30 20.28
C VAL A 329 -6.86 10.70 20.68
N TRP A 330 -6.56 11.54 19.68
CA TRP A 330 -6.17 12.94 19.80
C TRP A 330 -7.28 13.82 19.25
N ARG A 331 -8.06 14.49 20.12
CA ARG A 331 -9.27 15.25 19.73
C ARG A 331 -9.08 16.75 19.97
N GLY A 332 -9.68 17.57 19.10
CA GLY A 332 -9.77 19.01 19.35
C GLY A 332 -10.68 19.73 18.35
N THR A 333 -11.22 20.87 18.76
CA THR A 333 -12.17 21.66 17.96
C THR A 333 -11.50 22.48 16.85
N THR A 334 -10.16 22.62 16.87
CA THR A 334 -9.36 23.30 15.85
C THR A 334 -8.53 22.30 15.06
N ARG A 335 -8.52 22.47 13.73
CA ARG A 335 -7.71 21.69 12.78
C ARG A 335 -6.22 21.96 12.99
N ILE A 336 -5.39 20.94 12.84
CA ILE A 336 -3.92 21.03 12.91
C ILE A 336 -3.41 21.69 11.62
N ARG A 337 -2.43 22.60 11.71
CA ARG A 337 -1.93 23.39 10.56
C ARG A 337 -0.45 23.14 10.26
N LEU A 338 -0.17 22.77 9.02
CA LEU A 338 1.14 22.37 8.51
C LEU A 338 1.61 23.27 7.36
N PRO A 339 2.45 24.29 7.59
CA PRO A 339 2.83 24.88 8.88
C PRO A 339 1.75 25.83 9.44
N LYS A 340 2.02 26.41 10.61
CA LYS A 340 1.13 27.32 11.31
C LYS A 340 0.96 28.68 10.59
N SER A 341 -0.30 29.07 10.43
CA SER A 341 -0.75 30.40 9.97
C SER A 341 0.05 31.55 10.61
N GLY A 342 0.56 32.46 9.77
CA GLY A 342 1.25 33.69 10.22
C GLY A 342 2.69 33.51 10.71
N ALA A 343 3.25 32.30 10.71
CA ALA A 343 4.67 32.10 10.98
C ALA A 343 5.53 32.55 9.79
N THR A 344 6.45 33.49 10.02
CA THR A 344 7.46 33.93 9.02
C THR A 344 8.47 32.83 8.64
N SER A 345 8.43 31.69 9.33
CA SER A 345 9.21 30.48 9.11
C SER A 345 8.44 29.39 8.34
N SER A 346 7.55 29.77 7.41
CA SER A 346 6.64 28.90 6.64
C SER A 346 7.30 27.92 5.65
N LYS A 347 8.56 27.54 5.88
CA LYS A 347 9.36 26.59 5.07
C LYS A 347 9.69 25.27 5.81
N LYS A 348 9.13 25.03 7.01
CA LYS A 348 9.30 23.77 7.73
C LYS A 348 8.76 22.60 6.90
N HIS A 349 9.62 21.63 6.53
CA HIS A 349 9.15 20.33 6.05
C HIS A 349 8.80 19.45 7.26
N VAL A 350 7.53 19.13 7.43
CA VAL A 350 7.05 18.35 8.59
C VAL A 350 6.77 16.92 8.15
N VAL A 351 7.22 15.95 8.95
CA VAL A 351 6.91 14.53 8.79
C VAL A 351 6.08 14.07 9.99
N LEU A 352 4.81 13.71 9.81
CA LEU A 352 3.99 13.15 10.88
C LEU A 352 4.05 11.62 10.87
N VAL A 353 4.33 11.00 12.01
CA VAL A 353 4.41 9.53 12.16
C VAL A 353 3.58 9.09 13.36
N GLY A 354 2.57 8.26 13.11
CA GLY A 354 1.84 7.53 14.15
C GLY A 354 2.45 6.17 14.48
N GLU A 355 1.94 5.50 15.51
CA GLU A 355 2.34 4.14 15.90
C GLU A 355 1.61 3.05 15.09
N GLY A 356 1.00 3.42 13.96
CA GLY A 356 0.23 2.53 13.09
C GLY A 356 -1.27 2.77 13.13
N VAL A 357 -1.96 2.04 12.26
CA VAL A 357 -3.39 1.74 12.34
C VAL A 357 -3.56 0.26 12.04
N HIS A 358 -4.28 -0.47 12.88
CA HIS A 358 -4.32 -1.94 12.76
C HIS A 358 -5.15 -2.41 11.56
N ARG A 359 -4.47 -2.92 10.51
CA ARG A 359 -5.06 -3.28 9.21
C ARG A 359 -6.13 -4.40 9.24
N SER A 360 -6.39 -5.05 10.37
CA SER A 360 -7.50 -6.02 10.46
C SER A 360 -8.87 -5.35 10.58
N GLU A 361 -8.94 -4.07 10.93
CA GLU A 361 -10.18 -3.35 11.25
C GLU A 361 -10.87 -2.76 10.01
N TYR A 362 -10.66 -3.35 8.83
CA TYR A 362 -11.42 -3.07 7.61
C TYR A 362 -12.84 -3.66 7.61
N GLY A 363 -13.24 -4.36 8.67
CA GLY A 363 -14.60 -4.88 8.83
C GLY A 363 -15.57 -3.83 9.36
N ILE A 364 -16.61 -3.50 8.58
CA ILE A 364 -17.75 -2.75 9.13
C ILE A 364 -18.57 -3.65 10.05
N THR A 365 -18.64 -3.27 11.33
CA THR A 365 -19.86 -3.39 12.13
C THR A 365 -20.17 -2.01 12.74
N GLY A 366 -21.44 -1.61 12.73
CA GLY A 366 -21.85 -0.32 13.27
C GLY A 366 -22.05 -0.35 14.78
N GLY A 367 -21.65 0.71 15.48
CA GLY A 367 -22.06 0.97 16.86
C GLY A 367 -21.04 0.73 17.97
N GLY A 368 -19.87 1.38 17.90
CA GLY A 368 -18.91 1.48 19.01
C GLY A 368 -17.76 0.48 18.92
N GLY A 369 -16.52 0.99 18.95
CA GLY A 369 -15.33 0.26 18.51
C GLY A 369 -15.32 0.06 16.98
N THR A 370 -14.18 -0.03 16.31
CA THR A 370 -12.79 0.19 16.76
C THR A 370 -12.07 1.00 15.69
N VAL A 371 -11.50 2.15 16.08
CA VAL A 371 -10.45 2.88 15.34
C VAL A 371 -9.34 3.24 16.34
N GLU A 372 -9.17 2.36 17.33
CA GLU A 372 -8.50 2.61 18.60
C GLU A 372 -7.15 1.85 18.68
N GLN A 373 -6.91 0.93 17.75
CA GLN A 373 -5.65 0.22 17.62
C GLN A 373 -4.63 1.03 16.81
N GLY A 374 -3.96 1.95 17.50
CA GLY A 374 -2.92 2.82 16.95
C GLY A 374 -3.18 4.30 17.21
N THR A 375 -2.70 5.17 16.32
CA THR A 375 -2.80 6.63 16.49
C THR A 375 -3.96 7.21 15.67
N ALA A 376 -4.94 7.83 16.34
CA ALA A 376 -6.11 8.43 15.71
C ALA A 376 -6.25 9.93 16.02
N ILE A 377 -6.41 10.77 14.99
CA ILE A 377 -6.55 12.22 15.11
C ILE A 377 -7.98 12.63 14.73
N GLU A 378 -8.78 13.05 15.71
CA GLU A 378 -10.14 13.59 15.56
C GLU A 378 -10.14 15.13 15.65
N ALA A 379 -9.49 15.76 14.67
CA ALA A 379 -9.40 17.21 14.52
C ALA A 379 -9.36 17.65 13.04
N GLY A 380 -8.83 16.80 12.17
CA GLY A 380 -8.49 17.12 10.78
C GLY A 380 -7.21 17.96 10.66
N ILE A 381 -6.61 17.92 9.47
CA ILE A 381 -5.32 18.55 9.18
C ILE A 381 -5.43 19.44 7.92
N ASP A 382 -4.87 20.65 8.00
CA ASP A 382 -4.70 21.59 6.88
C ASP A 382 -3.21 21.73 6.53
N MET A 383 -2.83 21.24 5.35
CA MET A 383 -1.50 21.37 4.76
C MET A 383 -1.44 22.58 3.82
N TYR A 384 -0.56 23.53 4.13
CA TYR A 384 -0.22 24.68 3.29
C TYR A 384 1.15 24.53 2.59
N SER A 385 1.86 23.44 2.86
CA SER A 385 3.23 23.16 2.36
C SER A 385 3.41 21.64 2.18
N PRO A 386 4.40 21.15 1.40
CA PRO A 386 4.73 19.72 1.38
C PRO A 386 5.03 19.21 2.79
N CYS A 387 4.37 18.12 3.19
CA CYS A 387 4.58 17.42 4.46
C CYS A 387 4.29 15.93 4.23
N ASP A 388 5.14 15.07 4.77
CA ASP A 388 4.90 13.62 4.76
C ASP A 388 3.98 13.22 5.93
N ILE A 389 3.09 12.26 5.72
CA ILE A 389 2.21 11.71 6.76
C ILE A 389 2.19 10.18 6.66
N PHE A 390 2.51 9.52 7.77
CA PHE A 390 2.66 8.06 7.87
C PHE A 390 1.87 7.48 9.04
N ASP A 391 1.28 6.30 8.82
CA ASP A 391 0.84 5.38 9.88
C ASP A 391 -0.18 5.99 10.88
N LEU A 392 -1.16 6.74 10.36
CA LEU A 392 -2.12 7.55 11.12
C LEU A 392 -3.56 7.34 10.64
N ALA A 393 -4.52 7.30 11.58
CA ALA A 393 -5.93 7.50 11.30
C ALA A 393 -6.30 8.98 11.48
N ILE A 394 -7.02 9.57 10.53
CA ILE A 394 -7.39 10.99 10.53
C ILE A 394 -8.88 11.13 10.24
N ALA A 395 -9.58 11.82 11.13
CA ALA A 395 -10.97 12.25 10.97
C ALA A 395 -11.10 13.72 11.38
N PRO A 396 -12.15 14.43 10.94
CA PRO A 396 -12.54 15.68 11.58
C PRO A 396 -12.98 15.44 13.02
N HIS A 397 -13.02 16.51 13.82
CA HIS A 397 -13.73 16.51 15.09
C HIS A 397 -15.20 16.03 14.92
N PRO A 398 -15.78 15.23 15.83
CA PRO A 398 -17.11 14.65 15.66
C PRO A 398 -18.22 15.64 15.28
N ASN A 399 -18.21 16.84 15.85
CA ASN A 399 -19.18 17.90 15.55
C ASN A 399 -19.09 18.45 14.09
N TYR A 400 -18.05 18.10 13.33
CA TYR A 400 -17.78 18.58 11.97
C TYR A 400 -17.61 17.45 10.93
N TRP A 401 -17.97 16.21 11.28
CA TRP A 401 -18.04 15.08 10.36
C TRP A 401 -18.94 15.41 9.15
N LYS A 402 -18.55 14.93 7.97
CA LYS A 402 -19.18 15.17 6.65
C LYS A 402 -19.30 16.64 6.21
N VAL A 403 -18.89 17.62 7.04
CA VAL A 403 -18.84 19.06 6.72
C VAL A 403 -17.41 19.50 6.39
N THR A 404 -16.41 19.01 7.12
CA THR A 404 -15.00 19.34 6.91
C THR A 404 -14.17 18.11 6.48
N PRO A 405 -13.13 18.26 5.65
CA PRO A 405 -12.36 17.11 5.15
C PRO A 405 -11.40 16.57 6.21
N CYS A 406 -10.99 15.30 6.11
CA CYS A 406 -9.99 14.73 7.02
C CYS A 406 -8.65 15.44 6.83
N LEU A 407 -8.15 15.44 5.58
CA LEU A 407 -6.98 16.18 5.14
C LEU A 407 -7.39 17.22 4.09
N LYS A 408 -7.04 18.49 4.28
CA LYS A 408 -7.11 19.53 3.24
C LYS A 408 -5.69 19.93 2.85
N ILE A 409 -5.37 19.93 1.56
CA ILE A 409 -4.11 20.41 1.01
C ILE A 409 -4.44 21.68 0.21
N ILE A 410 -3.83 22.79 0.60
CA ILE A 410 -4.26 24.13 0.21
C ILE A 410 -3.06 24.87 -0.38
N ILE A 411 -3.15 25.21 -1.66
CA ILE A 411 -2.17 26.12 -2.27
C ILE A 411 -2.66 27.55 -2.07
N ASP A 412 -2.08 28.24 -1.08
CA ASP A 412 -2.47 29.61 -0.69
C ASP A 412 -1.26 30.56 -0.60
N PRO A 413 -1.09 31.51 -1.54
CA PRO A 413 0.04 32.43 -1.55
C PRO A 413 -0.07 33.50 -0.47
N THR A 414 -1.23 33.71 0.16
CA THR A 414 -1.32 34.60 1.34
C THR A 414 -0.70 33.95 2.57
N MET A 415 -0.63 32.61 2.59
CA MET A 415 -0.09 31.80 3.68
C MET A 415 1.38 31.40 3.45
N VAL A 416 1.82 31.29 2.18
CA VAL A 416 3.21 30.98 1.80
C VAL A 416 3.73 32.00 0.77
N PRO A 417 4.11 33.23 1.18
CA PRO A 417 4.11 34.40 0.27
C PRO A 417 5.22 34.55 -0.78
N ASN A 418 6.13 33.59 -0.95
CA ASN A 418 7.26 33.78 -1.88
C ASN A 418 7.93 32.49 -2.37
N GLN A 419 7.21 31.69 -3.16
CA GLN A 419 7.80 30.66 -4.02
C GLN A 419 7.05 30.62 -5.36
N ASN A 420 7.77 30.28 -6.44
CA ASN A 420 7.14 29.81 -7.67
C ASN A 420 6.21 28.64 -7.28
N ILE A 421 4.95 28.68 -7.69
CA ILE A 421 3.82 27.94 -7.12
C ILE A 421 3.82 26.44 -7.48
N TRP A 422 4.88 25.75 -7.07
CA TRP A 422 5.24 24.38 -7.43
C TRP A 422 5.40 23.57 -6.13
N ILE A 423 4.31 22.94 -5.65
CA ILE A 423 4.31 22.14 -4.41
C ILE A 423 4.67 20.70 -4.76
N GLY A 424 5.64 20.09 -4.08
CA GLY A 424 5.96 18.70 -4.40
C GLY A 424 6.97 17.99 -3.52
N GLY A 425 7.12 16.69 -3.77
CA GLY A 425 8.02 15.80 -3.04
C GLY A 425 7.50 15.42 -1.66
N PHE A 426 6.21 15.06 -1.55
CA PHE A 426 5.61 14.61 -0.29
C PHE A 426 4.80 13.31 -0.46
N THR A 427 4.70 12.59 0.65
CA THR A 427 4.19 11.22 0.73
C THR A 427 3.05 11.12 1.75
N LEU A 428 1.92 10.56 1.33
CA LEU A 428 0.90 10.05 2.23
C LEU A 428 0.92 8.53 2.14
N SER A 429 1.28 7.82 3.22
CA SER A 429 1.39 6.36 3.18
C SER A 429 0.82 5.71 4.44
N ARG A 430 0.02 4.65 4.25
CA ARG A 430 -0.56 3.83 5.33
C ARG A 430 -1.53 4.61 6.25
N LEU A 431 -2.43 5.40 5.64
CA LEU A 431 -3.39 6.22 6.38
C LEU A 431 -4.82 5.70 6.28
N VAL A 432 -5.62 5.93 7.32
CA VAL A 432 -7.07 5.74 7.31
C VAL A 432 -7.76 7.09 7.44
N LEU A 433 -8.53 7.51 6.44
CA LEU A 433 -9.19 8.80 6.39
C LEU A 433 -10.71 8.59 6.56
N ASN A 434 -11.30 9.09 7.64
CA ASN A 434 -12.62 8.66 8.09
C ASN A 434 -13.59 9.82 8.37
N ARG A 435 -14.85 9.70 7.92
CA ARG A 435 -15.99 10.62 8.20
C ARG A 435 -15.81 12.09 7.80
N GLY A 436 -14.87 12.42 6.92
CA GLY A 436 -14.73 13.77 6.35
C GLY A 436 -15.84 14.15 5.36
N SER A 437 -15.95 15.44 5.01
CA SER A 437 -16.63 15.84 3.76
C SER A 437 -15.87 15.31 2.54
N TYR A 438 -14.55 15.28 2.63
CA TYR A 438 -13.67 14.44 1.82
C TYR A 438 -12.65 13.74 2.73
N GLY A 439 -12.13 12.59 2.32
CA GLY A 439 -10.90 12.03 2.89
C GLY A 439 -9.72 12.96 2.64
N ILE A 440 -9.47 13.29 1.37
CA ILE A 440 -8.51 14.32 0.94
C ILE A 440 -9.21 15.37 0.08
N HIS A 441 -8.99 16.66 0.36
CA HIS A 441 -9.33 17.74 -0.55
C HIS A 441 -8.08 18.56 -0.89
N PHE A 442 -7.53 18.37 -2.10
CA PHE A 442 -6.46 19.19 -2.66
C PHE A 442 -7.07 20.31 -3.50
N THR A 443 -6.75 21.57 -3.19
CA THR A 443 -7.36 22.74 -3.84
C THR A 443 -6.47 23.99 -3.79
N GLY A 444 -6.74 24.93 -4.69
CA GLY A 444 -6.17 26.27 -4.67
C GLY A 444 -7.02 27.27 -3.87
N GLN A 445 -6.38 28.28 -3.28
CA GLN A 445 -7.07 29.37 -2.59
C GLN A 445 -6.28 30.68 -2.73
N ASN A 446 -6.95 31.80 -2.97
CA ASN A 446 -6.37 33.10 -3.28
C ASN A 446 -5.47 33.11 -4.54
N LEU A 447 -5.79 32.30 -5.57
CA LEU A 447 -4.96 32.09 -6.76
C LEU A 447 -5.36 32.90 -8.01
N THR A 448 -5.98 34.06 -7.85
CA THR A 448 -6.35 34.97 -8.95
C THR A 448 -5.12 35.44 -9.75
N GLY A 449 -5.06 35.08 -11.02
CA GLY A 449 -3.92 35.31 -11.92
C GLY A 449 -2.75 34.33 -11.74
N VAL A 450 -2.91 33.28 -10.93
CA VAL A 450 -1.81 32.41 -10.48
C VAL A 450 -1.94 30.98 -11.01
N VAL A 451 -0.99 30.59 -11.86
CA VAL A 451 -0.76 29.18 -12.26
C VAL A 451 -0.13 28.41 -11.10
N TRP A 452 -0.75 27.32 -10.68
CA TRP A 452 -0.19 26.41 -9.66
C TRP A 452 0.10 25.02 -10.21
N GLN A 453 1.10 24.35 -9.66
CA GLN A 453 1.48 23.00 -10.07
C GLN A 453 1.87 22.11 -8.88
N ALA A 454 1.45 20.85 -8.89
CA ALA A 454 1.89 19.82 -7.94
C ALA A 454 2.81 18.79 -8.61
N TRP A 455 3.83 18.31 -7.89
CA TRP A 455 4.89 17.46 -8.43
C TRP A 455 5.34 16.37 -7.44
N ASN A 456 5.82 15.23 -7.92
CA ASN A 456 6.42 14.16 -7.10
C ASN A 456 5.56 13.76 -5.88
N VAL A 457 4.23 13.73 -6.04
CA VAL A 457 3.30 13.36 -4.97
C VAL A 457 3.14 11.84 -4.94
N LEU A 458 3.32 11.19 -3.80
CA LEU A 458 3.07 9.75 -3.63
C LEU A 458 1.97 9.53 -2.59
N TRP A 459 0.82 9.00 -3.02
CA TRP A 459 -0.23 8.52 -2.12
C TRP A 459 -0.33 7.00 -2.25
N GLU A 460 -0.15 6.28 -1.13
CA GLU A 460 -0.15 4.83 -1.15
C GLU A 460 -0.76 4.17 0.09
N GLN A 461 -1.38 3.00 -0.08
CA GLN A 461 -1.93 2.22 1.03
C GLN A 461 -2.90 3.04 1.90
N LEU A 462 -3.76 3.84 1.26
CA LEU A 462 -4.75 4.69 1.92
C LEU A 462 -6.13 4.04 1.88
N ALA A 463 -6.82 4.05 3.01
CA ALA A 463 -8.23 3.66 3.10
C ALA A 463 -9.10 4.89 3.41
N ILE A 464 -10.14 5.11 2.60
CA ILE A 464 -11.01 6.28 2.70
C ILE A 464 -12.43 5.79 2.97
N LEU A 465 -12.86 6.00 4.22
CA LEU A 465 -13.97 5.31 4.85
C LEU A 465 -15.05 6.30 5.30
N GLN A 466 -16.33 5.99 5.07
CA GLN A 466 -17.49 6.71 5.62
C GLN A 466 -17.51 8.23 5.40
N CYS A 467 -16.69 8.75 4.48
CA CYS A 467 -16.63 10.16 4.11
C CYS A 467 -17.81 10.51 3.20
N ALA A 468 -18.03 11.80 2.96
CA ALA A 468 -19.08 12.24 2.04
C ALA A 468 -18.65 12.00 0.58
N GLY A 469 -17.57 12.65 0.14
CA GLY A 469 -16.74 12.22 -0.99
C GLY A 469 -15.45 11.55 -0.52
N GLY A 470 -14.70 10.90 -1.43
CA GLY A 470 -13.45 10.24 -1.07
C GLY A 470 -12.22 11.16 -1.19
N ILE A 471 -11.85 11.50 -2.41
CA ILE A 471 -10.77 12.43 -2.76
C ILE A 471 -11.35 13.49 -3.70
N LYS A 472 -10.96 14.75 -3.51
CA LYS A 472 -11.17 15.82 -4.47
C LYS A 472 -9.85 16.52 -4.79
N ILE A 473 -9.55 16.67 -6.07
CA ILE A 473 -8.40 17.44 -6.58
C ILE A 473 -8.94 18.41 -7.62
N ASP A 474 -9.03 19.68 -7.25
CA ASP A 474 -9.59 20.73 -8.11
C ASP A 474 -8.65 21.94 -8.18
N LYS A 475 -8.79 22.76 -9.22
CA LYS A 475 -7.96 23.96 -9.42
C LYS A 475 -8.15 25.07 -8.37
N GLY A 476 -9.13 24.96 -7.48
CA GLY A 476 -9.52 26.01 -6.55
C GLY A 476 -10.16 27.22 -7.21
N ASP A 477 -9.88 28.40 -6.66
CA ASP A 477 -10.29 29.69 -7.21
C ASP A 477 -9.38 30.23 -8.33
N SER A 478 -8.31 29.50 -8.70
CA SER A 478 -7.45 29.86 -9.83
C SER A 478 -8.26 29.96 -11.12
N ASP A 479 -8.22 31.12 -11.77
CA ASP A 479 -8.72 31.36 -13.14
C ASP A 479 -7.79 30.75 -14.20
N GLN A 480 -6.52 30.51 -13.84
CA GLN A 480 -5.45 30.01 -14.70
C GLN A 480 -5.41 28.47 -14.80
N SER A 481 -4.38 27.94 -15.44
CA SER A 481 -4.15 26.49 -15.56
C SER A 481 -3.53 25.90 -14.29
N ALA A 482 -4.12 24.82 -13.78
CA ALA A 482 -3.53 23.98 -12.73
C ALA A 482 -2.76 22.77 -13.30
N GLY A 483 -1.65 22.39 -12.66
CA GLY A 483 -0.85 21.20 -12.97
C GLY A 483 -0.78 20.21 -11.81
N PHE A 484 -0.76 18.90 -12.06
CA PHE A 484 -0.58 17.89 -11.00
C PHE A 484 0.17 16.64 -11.48
N ARG A 485 1.24 16.23 -10.78
CA ARG A 485 2.01 15.02 -11.10
C ARG A 485 2.27 14.16 -9.86
N GLY A 486 1.95 12.87 -9.95
CA GLY A 486 2.07 11.95 -8.81
C GLY A 486 1.68 10.49 -9.09
N VAL A 487 1.75 9.66 -8.05
CA VAL A 487 1.40 8.24 -8.07
C VAL A 487 0.41 7.97 -6.94
N PHE A 488 -0.72 7.35 -7.28
CA PHE A 488 -1.80 6.99 -6.37
C PHE A 488 -2.03 5.47 -6.41
N ARG A 489 -1.49 4.72 -5.44
CA ARG A 489 -1.46 3.25 -5.50
C ARG A 489 -2.00 2.53 -4.28
N GLN A 490 -2.69 1.40 -4.47
CA GLN A 490 -3.22 0.61 -3.34
C GLN A 490 -4.19 1.45 -2.47
N LEU A 491 -5.15 2.11 -3.12
CA LEU A 491 -6.20 2.90 -2.46
C LEU A 491 -7.49 2.08 -2.33
N MET A 492 -8.21 2.26 -1.22
CA MET A 492 -9.53 1.68 -1.01
C MET A 492 -10.55 2.77 -0.66
N PHE A 493 -11.67 2.80 -1.35
CA PHE A 493 -12.80 3.68 -1.09
C PHE A 493 -13.99 2.82 -0.69
N HIS A 494 -14.42 2.89 0.59
CA HIS A 494 -15.49 2.02 1.11
C HIS A 494 -16.46 2.78 2.01
N GLY A 495 -17.77 2.59 1.81
CA GLY A 495 -18.82 3.13 2.70
C GLY A 495 -19.05 4.64 2.57
N ASN A 496 -18.53 5.31 1.53
CA ASN A 496 -18.57 6.78 1.42
C ASN A 496 -19.98 7.25 0.99
N THR A 497 -20.72 7.89 1.90
CA THR A 497 -22.20 7.96 1.77
C THR A 497 -22.73 9.08 0.90
N GLY A 498 -21.87 9.98 0.40
CA GLY A 498 -22.29 11.26 -0.15
C GLY A 498 -22.61 12.32 0.90
N ALA A 499 -22.49 13.58 0.48
CA ALA A 499 -23.20 14.71 1.08
C ALA A 499 -24.54 14.93 0.35
N ALA A 500 -25.30 15.94 0.75
CA ALA A 500 -26.60 16.27 0.15
C ALA A 500 -26.54 16.89 -1.27
N SER A 501 -25.39 16.84 -1.96
CA SER A 501 -25.23 17.36 -3.33
C SER A 501 -24.40 16.42 -4.23
N ALA A 502 -24.74 16.42 -5.52
CA ALA A 502 -24.22 15.51 -6.54
C ALA A 502 -22.69 15.40 -6.60
N THR A 503 -22.01 16.55 -6.69
CA THR A 503 -20.55 16.63 -6.83
C THR A 503 -19.81 16.27 -5.54
N ALA A 504 -20.43 16.41 -4.37
CA ALA A 504 -19.86 16.09 -3.07
C ALA A 504 -20.09 14.62 -2.63
N ALA A 505 -20.44 13.74 -3.57
CA ALA A 505 -20.65 12.31 -3.34
C ALA A 505 -19.74 11.37 -4.15
N ARG A 506 -18.80 11.95 -4.93
CA ARG A 506 -17.83 11.22 -5.75
C ARG A 506 -16.74 10.58 -4.88
N GLN A 507 -16.33 9.35 -5.18
CA GLN A 507 -15.17 8.71 -4.55
C GLN A 507 -13.87 9.43 -4.92
N PHE A 508 -13.73 9.83 -6.18
CA PHE A 508 -12.57 10.57 -6.66
C PHE A 508 -13.04 11.59 -7.70
N ASP A 509 -12.92 12.88 -7.38
CA ASP A 509 -13.32 14.01 -8.23
C ASP A 509 -12.07 14.80 -8.63
N TYR A 510 -11.68 14.71 -9.90
CA TYR A 510 -10.41 15.19 -10.41
C TYR A 510 -10.60 16.14 -11.59
N THR A 511 -10.25 17.41 -11.39
CA THR A 511 -10.55 18.51 -12.31
C THR A 511 -9.33 19.45 -12.47
N ILE A 512 -8.32 18.97 -13.21
CA ILE A 512 -7.01 19.63 -13.35
C ILE A 512 -6.58 19.77 -14.82
N ASN A 513 -6.14 20.97 -15.21
CA ASN A 513 -5.85 21.36 -16.59
C ASN A 513 -4.59 20.73 -17.22
N SER A 514 -3.68 20.17 -16.44
CA SER A 514 -2.48 19.46 -16.93
C SER A 514 -2.05 18.42 -15.91
N SER A 515 -1.75 17.18 -16.32
CA SER A 515 -1.42 16.13 -15.34
C SER A 515 -0.52 15.01 -15.86
N GLN A 516 0.28 14.46 -14.95
CA GLN A 516 0.98 13.19 -15.15
C GLN A 516 0.80 12.31 -13.91
N VAL A 517 -0.22 11.45 -13.96
CA VAL A 517 -0.68 10.67 -12.80
C VAL A 517 -0.69 9.19 -13.17
N LEU A 518 -0.10 8.36 -12.29
CA LEU A 518 -0.31 6.92 -12.27
C LEU A 518 -1.33 6.57 -11.19
N ILE A 519 -2.48 6.02 -11.59
CA ILE A 519 -3.46 5.38 -10.73
C ILE A 519 -3.22 3.86 -10.82
N GLU A 520 -3.00 3.15 -9.71
CA GLU A 520 -2.89 1.68 -9.76
C GLU A 520 -3.46 0.93 -8.55
N ASN A 521 -4.13 -0.19 -8.81
CA ASN A 521 -4.63 -1.13 -7.78
C ASN A 521 -5.60 -0.44 -6.81
N TRP A 522 -6.76 -0.03 -7.29
CA TRP A 522 -7.82 0.59 -6.46
C TRP A 522 -9.03 -0.32 -6.31
N LEU A 523 -9.66 -0.26 -5.14
CA LEU A 523 -10.93 -0.90 -4.84
C LEU A 523 -11.98 0.15 -4.49
N CYS A 524 -13.11 0.11 -5.20
CA CYS A 524 -14.18 1.10 -5.11
C CYS A 524 -15.52 0.44 -4.75
N GLU A 525 -15.90 0.44 -3.47
CA GLU A 525 -17.04 -0.29 -2.92
C GLU A 525 -18.02 0.62 -2.16
N ASN A 526 -19.30 0.26 -2.12
CA ASN A 526 -20.30 0.78 -1.18
C ASN A 526 -20.26 2.32 -1.02
N SER A 527 -20.18 3.04 -2.14
CA SER A 527 -19.83 4.47 -2.15
C SER A 527 -20.69 5.28 -3.10
N GLY A 528 -20.81 6.58 -2.84
CA GLY A 528 -21.72 7.46 -3.55
C GLY A 528 -23.19 7.13 -3.25
N GLN A 529 -23.52 6.72 -2.01
CA GLN A 529 -24.89 6.34 -1.57
C GLN A 529 -25.96 7.46 -1.67
N SER A 530 -25.63 8.60 -2.27
CA SER A 530 -26.58 9.67 -2.60
C SER A 530 -27.09 9.48 -4.04
N PRO A 531 -28.40 9.31 -4.28
CA PRO A 531 -28.96 9.20 -5.63
C PRO A 531 -28.70 10.41 -6.54
N ALA A 532 -28.20 11.52 -5.98
CA ALA A 532 -27.73 12.67 -6.75
C ALA A 532 -26.34 12.47 -7.38
N ALA A 533 -25.59 11.41 -7.04
CA ALA A 533 -24.25 11.19 -7.55
C ALA A 533 -24.28 10.70 -9.01
N ASP A 534 -23.80 11.54 -9.93
CA ASP A 534 -23.73 11.20 -11.36
C ASP A 534 -22.80 9.99 -11.60
N TYR A 535 -21.60 10.04 -11.00
CA TYR A 535 -20.51 9.07 -11.16
C TYR A 535 -19.87 8.75 -9.81
N ALA A 536 -19.36 7.54 -9.61
CA ALA A 536 -18.50 7.22 -8.47
C ALA A 536 -17.09 7.81 -8.68
N LEU A 537 -16.52 7.64 -9.88
CA LEU A 537 -15.23 8.20 -10.32
C LEU A 537 -15.45 9.31 -11.35
N TYR A 538 -14.85 10.49 -11.15
CA TYR A 538 -14.88 11.59 -12.11
C TYR A 538 -13.49 12.11 -12.39
N ILE A 539 -13.04 11.98 -13.64
CA ILE A 539 -11.76 12.50 -14.12
C ILE A 539 -12.02 13.34 -15.37
N ASP A 540 -11.86 14.66 -15.25
CA ASP A 540 -11.75 15.58 -16.39
C ASP A 540 -10.38 16.25 -16.38
N THR A 541 -9.60 16.05 -17.44
CA THR A 541 -8.24 16.59 -17.51
C THR A 541 -7.77 16.94 -18.93
N TYR A 542 -7.00 18.02 -19.01
CA TYR A 542 -6.54 18.66 -20.25
C TYR A 542 -5.00 18.65 -20.35
N GLY A 543 -4.45 19.33 -21.37
CA GLY A 543 -3.04 19.68 -21.48
C GLY A 543 -2.20 18.74 -22.34
N ASP A 544 -1.21 19.31 -23.01
CA ASP A 544 -0.31 18.60 -23.92
C ASP A 544 0.78 17.81 -23.18
N GLY A 545 1.17 16.67 -23.78
CA GLY A 545 2.13 15.73 -23.21
C GLY A 545 1.48 14.45 -22.67
N GLY A 546 2.19 13.32 -22.79
CA GLY A 546 1.75 12.04 -22.23
C GLY A 546 1.97 11.91 -20.73
N GLY A 547 1.52 10.80 -20.14
CA GLY A 547 1.81 10.45 -18.74
C GLY A 547 0.60 10.34 -17.80
N PHE A 548 -0.63 10.22 -18.32
CA PHE A 548 -1.74 9.71 -17.51
C PHE A 548 -1.90 8.21 -17.75
N GLU A 549 -1.82 7.43 -16.68
CA GLU A 549 -2.02 5.99 -16.72
C GLU A 549 -2.87 5.51 -15.53
N MET A 550 -3.76 4.56 -15.78
CA MET A 550 -4.70 4.00 -14.81
C MET A 550 -4.73 2.48 -14.96
N ARG A 551 -4.50 1.74 -13.88
CA ARG A 551 -4.36 0.26 -13.89
C ARG A 551 -5.13 -0.39 -12.74
N ASN A 552 -5.75 -1.54 -13.00
CA ASN A 552 -6.33 -2.43 -11.98
C ASN A 552 -7.28 -1.68 -11.02
N VAL A 553 -8.45 -1.27 -11.52
CA VAL A 553 -9.48 -0.59 -10.75
C VAL A 553 -10.78 -1.37 -10.84
N ASP A 554 -11.18 -1.97 -9.72
CA ASP A 554 -12.41 -2.76 -9.59
C ASP A 554 -13.44 -1.95 -8.80
N PHE A 555 -14.61 -1.72 -9.40
CA PHE A 555 -15.77 -1.28 -8.65
C PHE A 555 -16.41 -2.53 -8.03
N GLY A 556 -16.41 -2.68 -6.71
CA GLY A 556 -16.95 -3.87 -6.03
C GLY A 556 -18.47 -3.88 -5.85
N ASP A 557 -19.14 -2.86 -6.41
CA ASP A 557 -20.55 -2.47 -6.29
C ASP A 557 -21.06 -2.10 -4.87
N ASP A 558 -22.36 -2.25 -4.61
CA ASP A 558 -23.17 -1.44 -3.68
C ASP A 558 -22.99 0.09 -3.81
N SER A 559 -22.50 0.59 -4.96
CA SER A 559 -22.42 2.03 -5.20
C SER A 559 -23.81 2.63 -5.42
N GLY A 560 -24.07 3.81 -4.84
CA GLY A 560 -25.31 4.56 -5.08
C GLY A 560 -25.28 5.50 -6.30
N ALA A 561 -24.10 5.72 -6.90
CA ALA A 561 -23.97 6.59 -8.07
C ALA A 561 -24.65 5.98 -9.30
N THR A 562 -25.14 6.82 -10.22
CA THR A 562 -25.84 6.36 -11.43
C THR A 562 -24.89 5.60 -12.36
N LYS A 563 -23.65 6.08 -12.49
CA LYS A 563 -22.59 5.51 -13.31
C LYS A 563 -21.33 5.24 -12.48
N ASP A 564 -20.47 4.33 -12.95
CA ASP A 564 -19.22 4.04 -12.23
C ASP A 564 -18.17 5.11 -12.49
N ALA A 565 -17.99 5.54 -13.75
CA ALA A 565 -16.93 6.49 -14.10
C ALA A 565 -17.28 7.47 -15.24
N TYR A 566 -16.75 8.68 -15.10
CA TYR A 566 -16.53 9.64 -16.19
C TYR A 566 -15.03 9.79 -16.41
N LEU A 567 -14.54 9.44 -17.60
CA LEU A 567 -13.12 9.43 -17.94
C LEU A 567 -12.85 10.31 -19.17
N ASN A 568 -12.74 11.62 -18.97
CA ASN A 568 -12.45 12.58 -20.03
C ASN A 568 -10.96 12.97 -20.02
N ILE A 569 -10.15 12.15 -20.69
CA ILE A 569 -8.68 12.29 -20.71
C ILE A 569 -8.30 12.94 -22.03
N LYS A 570 -8.19 14.28 -22.09
CA LYS A 570 -8.04 14.99 -23.38
C LYS A 570 -6.62 14.90 -23.99
N ARG A 571 -5.62 14.43 -23.21
CA ARG A 571 -4.32 13.93 -23.68
C ARG A 571 -4.41 12.46 -24.14
N PHE A 572 -3.34 11.87 -24.67
CA PHE A 572 -3.30 10.40 -24.80
C PHE A 572 -3.17 9.73 -23.42
N GLY A 573 -4.27 9.16 -22.92
CA GLY A 573 -4.30 8.35 -21.68
C GLY A 573 -4.04 6.85 -21.93
N ARG A 574 -3.76 6.11 -20.86
CA ARG A 574 -3.72 4.64 -20.87
C ARG A 574 -4.50 4.07 -19.69
N VAL A 575 -5.62 3.41 -19.94
CA VAL A 575 -6.48 2.78 -18.93
C VAL A 575 -6.46 1.27 -19.15
N ILE A 576 -6.23 0.48 -18.11
CA ILE A 576 -6.04 -0.99 -18.19
C ILE A 576 -6.66 -1.66 -16.97
N GLY A 577 -7.40 -2.77 -17.16
CA GLY A 577 -7.98 -3.51 -16.03
C GLY A 577 -8.98 -2.66 -15.24
N LEU A 578 -9.83 -1.92 -15.94
CA LEU A 578 -10.99 -1.24 -15.38
C LEU A 578 -12.19 -2.21 -15.45
N HIS A 579 -12.71 -2.64 -14.31
CA HIS A 579 -13.81 -3.60 -14.22
C HIS A 579 -15.09 -2.90 -13.76
N ALA A 580 -15.97 -2.62 -14.72
CA ALA A 580 -17.21 -1.85 -14.52
C ALA A 580 -18.38 -2.73 -14.07
N ARG A 581 -19.24 -2.18 -13.20
CA ARG A 581 -20.50 -2.74 -12.68
C ARG A 581 -21.72 -1.91 -13.07
N LYS A 582 -21.49 -0.64 -13.44
CA LYS A 582 -22.45 0.29 -14.04
C LYS A 582 -21.82 0.99 -15.24
N ASP A 583 -22.64 1.72 -15.99
CA ASP A 583 -22.22 2.47 -17.18
C ASP A 583 -21.00 3.37 -16.93
N ILE A 584 -20.21 3.57 -17.98
CA ILE A 584 -19.04 4.44 -17.98
C ILE A 584 -19.06 5.35 -19.21
N ASP A 585 -18.77 6.62 -19.00
CA ASP A 585 -18.71 7.63 -20.06
C ASP A 585 -17.24 8.00 -20.33
N ILE A 586 -16.78 7.77 -21.57
CA ILE A 586 -15.39 7.91 -21.99
C ILE A 586 -15.27 9.09 -22.97
N GLY A 587 -14.35 10.02 -22.68
CA GLY A 587 -14.07 11.19 -23.50
C GLY A 587 -12.57 11.43 -23.68
N GLY A 588 -12.22 12.29 -24.64
CA GLY A 588 -10.81 12.57 -24.94
C GLY A 588 -10.15 11.47 -25.78
N ARG A 589 -8.93 11.04 -25.42
CA ARG A 589 -8.02 10.25 -26.28
C ARG A 589 -7.26 9.18 -25.49
N GLY A 590 -6.81 8.12 -26.17
CA GLY A 590 -5.92 7.14 -25.54
C GLY A 590 -6.17 5.68 -25.89
N TYR A 591 -5.67 4.81 -25.02
CA TYR A 591 -5.86 3.36 -25.04
C TYR A 591 -6.60 2.89 -23.78
N PHE A 592 -7.66 2.09 -23.94
CA PHE A 592 -8.56 1.67 -22.87
C PHE A 592 -8.79 0.15 -22.96
N LEU A 593 -8.03 -0.66 -22.20
CA LEU A 593 -8.30 -2.08 -21.99
C LEU A 593 -9.25 -2.24 -20.79
N ILE A 594 -10.54 -2.43 -21.08
CA ILE A 594 -11.64 -2.31 -20.11
C ILE A 594 -12.64 -3.46 -20.26
N SER A 595 -13.46 -3.68 -19.25
CA SER A 595 -14.51 -4.70 -19.28
C SER A 595 -15.64 -4.40 -18.32
N SER A 596 -16.78 -5.03 -18.57
CA SER A 596 -17.88 -5.11 -17.62
C SER A 596 -17.89 -6.45 -16.91
N ARG A 597 -18.23 -6.43 -15.62
CA ARG A 597 -18.27 -7.60 -14.73
C ARG A 597 -19.61 -7.62 -13.97
N PRO A 598 -20.74 -7.94 -14.64
CA PRO A 598 -22.08 -7.79 -14.09
C PRO A 598 -22.27 -8.50 -12.74
N ILE A 599 -23.10 -7.92 -11.87
CA ILE A 599 -23.52 -8.52 -10.61
C ILE A 599 -25.05 -8.71 -10.63
N GLY A 600 -25.48 -9.91 -10.23
CA GLY A 600 -26.89 -10.28 -10.17
C GLY A 600 -27.58 -10.25 -11.55
N ALA A 601 -28.76 -9.64 -11.60
CA ALA A 601 -29.58 -9.49 -12.79
C ALA A 601 -29.53 -8.07 -13.40
N ASN A 602 -28.56 -7.25 -13.01
CA ASN A 602 -28.38 -5.92 -13.58
C ASN A 602 -28.00 -6.01 -15.08
N PRO A 603 -28.43 -5.04 -15.91
CA PRO A 603 -28.03 -5.00 -17.32
C PRO A 603 -26.51 -4.88 -17.44
N THR A 604 -25.94 -5.43 -18.52
CA THR A 604 -24.50 -5.32 -18.80
C THR A 604 -24.10 -3.84 -18.91
N PRO A 605 -23.12 -3.38 -18.11
CA PRO A 605 -22.61 -2.01 -18.15
C PRO A 605 -22.30 -1.49 -19.55
N VAL A 606 -22.82 -0.30 -19.85
CA VAL A 606 -22.75 0.34 -21.16
C VAL A 606 -21.64 1.39 -21.19
N PHE A 607 -20.75 1.29 -22.18
CA PHE A 607 -19.64 2.21 -22.39
C PHE A 607 -20.01 3.27 -23.44
N ASN A 608 -20.35 4.48 -23.00
CA ASN A 608 -20.72 5.58 -23.89
C ASN A 608 -19.49 6.42 -24.28
N LEU A 609 -19.44 6.91 -25.52
CA LEU A 609 -18.34 7.73 -26.01
C LEU A 609 -18.80 9.18 -26.19
N VAL A 610 -18.22 10.09 -25.41
CA VAL A 610 -18.64 11.49 -25.26
C VAL A 610 -17.48 12.41 -25.64
N GLY A 611 -17.50 12.94 -26.87
CA GLY A 611 -16.42 13.80 -27.39
C GLY A 611 -15.06 13.08 -27.53
N ALA A 612 -15.09 11.77 -27.78
CA ALA A 612 -13.90 10.94 -27.94
C ALA A 612 -13.22 11.16 -29.31
N THR A 613 -11.89 11.19 -29.34
CA THR A 613 -11.06 11.38 -30.55
C THR A 613 -9.77 10.57 -30.42
N ASN A 614 -9.32 9.87 -31.47
CA ASN A 614 -8.12 9.00 -31.40
C ASN A 614 -8.14 8.05 -30.18
N LEU A 615 -9.15 7.17 -30.12
CA LEU A 615 -9.45 6.29 -28.98
C LEU A 615 -9.37 4.83 -29.40
N VAL A 616 -8.49 4.04 -28.78
CA VAL A 616 -8.45 2.58 -28.92
C VAL A 616 -9.11 1.96 -27.69
N ILE A 617 -10.07 1.06 -27.89
CA ILE A 617 -10.75 0.33 -26.82
C ILE A 617 -10.51 -1.16 -27.03
N GLU A 618 -10.08 -1.88 -26.01
CA GLU A 618 -9.86 -3.32 -26.08
C GLU A 618 -10.56 -4.00 -24.90
N GLN A 619 -10.99 -5.25 -25.11
CA GLN A 619 -11.75 -6.02 -24.12
C GLN A 619 -10.79 -6.84 -23.24
N ASN A 620 -10.93 -6.79 -21.90
CA ASN A 620 -10.22 -7.73 -21.04
C ASN A 620 -10.60 -9.18 -21.37
N ALA A 621 -9.61 -10.06 -21.51
CA ALA A 621 -9.80 -11.41 -22.03
C ALA A 621 -10.73 -12.26 -21.15
N GLY A 622 -11.88 -12.65 -21.72
CA GLY A 622 -12.88 -13.50 -21.07
C GLY A 622 -13.95 -12.75 -20.27
N GLU A 623 -13.93 -11.41 -20.22
CA GLU A 623 -14.98 -10.59 -19.61
C GLU A 623 -15.88 -9.93 -20.66
N SER A 624 -17.07 -9.46 -20.27
CA SER A 624 -18.02 -8.82 -21.21
C SER A 624 -17.64 -7.38 -21.56
N PHE A 625 -18.17 -6.89 -22.68
CA PHE A 625 -18.11 -5.49 -23.10
C PHE A 625 -19.41 -5.15 -23.85
N SER A 626 -19.87 -3.89 -23.76
CA SER A 626 -21.09 -3.43 -24.44
C SER A 626 -20.98 -1.94 -24.76
N LEU A 627 -20.80 -1.60 -26.03
CA LEU A 627 -20.70 -0.21 -26.47
C LEU A 627 -22.08 0.44 -26.48
N GLY A 628 -22.17 1.66 -25.94
CA GLY A 628 -23.38 2.45 -25.87
C GLY A 628 -23.50 3.49 -26.97
N THR A 629 -24.03 4.65 -26.59
CA THR A 629 -24.13 5.80 -27.48
C THR A 629 -22.72 6.29 -27.84
N VAL A 630 -22.44 6.38 -29.14
CA VAL A 630 -21.26 7.08 -29.67
C VAL A 630 -21.71 8.44 -30.16
N ASP A 631 -21.38 9.51 -29.43
CA ASP A 631 -21.76 10.86 -29.80
C ASP A 631 -20.90 11.37 -30.97
N GLY A 632 -21.48 11.33 -32.17
CA GLY A 632 -20.85 11.80 -33.41
C GLY A 632 -20.81 13.33 -33.58
N THR A 633 -21.31 14.13 -32.63
CA THR A 633 -21.48 15.58 -32.81
C THR A 633 -20.21 16.41 -32.64
N SER A 634 -19.09 15.85 -32.17
CA SER A 634 -17.81 16.56 -32.06
C SER A 634 -17.12 16.74 -33.43
N SER A 635 -17.72 17.58 -34.26
CA SER A 635 -17.33 17.85 -35.64
C SER A 635 -15.88 18.37 -35.77
N GLY A 636 -15.01 17.58 -36.39
CA GLY A 636 -13.67 18.02 -36.81
C GLY A 636 -12.57 16.96 -36.67
N ASN A 637 -12.70 16.01 -35.72
CA ASN A 637 -11.72 14.96 -35.51
C ASN A 637 -12.31 13.58 -35.86
N ARG A 638 -11.59 12.80 -36.68
CA ARG A 638 -11.93 11.40 -36.93
C ARG A 638 -11.65 10.57 -35.68
N ALA A 639 -12.69 10.09 -35.02
CA ALA A 639 -12.55 9.10 -33.96
C ALA A 639 -12.22 7.74 -34.58
N THR A 640 -10.93 7.42 -34.73
CA THR A 640 -10.47 6.08 -35.14
C THR A 640 -10.67 5.10 -33.97
N ILE A 641 -11.92 4.67 -33.77
CA ILE A 641 -12.29 3.69 -32.74
C ILE A 641 -11.85 2.31 -33.24
N VAL A 642 -10.71 1.83 -32.75
CA VAL A 642 -10.30 0.43 -32.93
C VAL A 642 -10.80 -0.34 -31.73
N ILE A 643 -11.77 -1.24 -31.95
CA ILE A 643 -12.18 -2.25 -30.98
C ILE A 643 -11.37 -3.52 -31.27
N ARG A 644 -10.67 -4.06 -30.28
CA ARG A 644 -10.14 -5.44 -30.35
C ARG A 644 -10.84 -6.31 -29.30
N PRO A 645 -11.84 -7.10 -29.71
CA PRO A 645 -12.39 -8.15 -28.86
C PRO A 645 -11.39 -9.30 -28.76
N THR A 646 -11.08 -9.73 -27.54
CA THR A 646 -10.24 -10.92 -27.29
C THR A 646 -11.10 -12.19 -27.34
N ALA A 647 -11.69 -12.45 -28.50
CA ALA A 647 -12.53 -13.62 -28.73
C ALA A 647 -11.72 -14.92 -28.64
N SER A 648 -12.17 -15.85 -27.80
CA SER A 648 -11.83 -17.26 -27.98
C SER A 648 -12.52 -17.77 -29.25
N PRO A 649 -11.85 -18.51 -30.15
CA PRO A 649 -12.48 -19.03 -31.36
C PRO A 649 -13.64 -19.96 -30.99
N GLY A 650 -14.88 -19.59 -31.33
CA GLY A 650 -16.06 -20.26 -30.78
C GLY A 650 -17.40 -19.78 -31.30
N TYR A 651 -18.46 -20.48 -30.90
CA TYR A 651 -19.84 -20.19 -31.27
C TYR A 651 -20.39 -19.01 -30.46
N LEU A 652 -20.81 -17.95 -31.16
CA LEU A 652 -21.34 -16.71 -30.57
C LEU A 652 -22.87 -16.75 -30.38
N GLY A 653 -23.58 -17.59 -31.14
CA GLY A 653 -25.02 -17.78 -31.00
C GLY A 653 -25.75 -18.03 -32.31
N SER A 654 -27.08 -17.86 -32.27
CA SER A 654 -27.94 -18.00 -33.46
C SER A 654 -29.13 -17.06 -33.45
N THR A 655 -29.57 -16.67 -34.65
CA THR A 655 -30.71 -15.78 -34.89
C THR A 655 -31.61 -16.38 -35.97
N THR A 656 -32.92 -16.15 -35.90
CA THR A 656 -33.88 -16.57 -36.92
C THR A 656 -34.36 -15.34 -37.71
N PRO A 657 -34.17 -15.29 -39.04
CA PRO A 657 -34.76 -14.29 -39.93
C PRO A 657 -36.29 -14.25 -39.80
N THR A 658 -36.87 -13.07 -39.98
CA THR A 658 -38.32 -12.83 -39.82
C THR A 658 -39.05 -12.65 -41.16
N GLY A 659 -38.88 -11.49 -41.80
CA GLY A 659 -39.38 -11.19 -43.14
C GLY A 659 -38.36 -11.50 -44.23
N SER A 660 -38.82 -11.74 -45.46
CA SER A 660 -37.97 -11.98 -46.63
C SER A 660 -38.11 -10.81 -47.62
N PRO A 661 -37.03 -10.15 -48.06
CA PRO A 661 -35.64 -10.39 -47.66
C PRO A 661 -35.34 -9.90 -46.22
N PHE A 662 -34.38 -10.55 -45.55
CA PHE A 662 -33.89 -10.18 -44.21
C PHE A 662 -32.48 -9.63 -44.28
N THR A 663 -32.24 -8.41 -43.80
CA THR A 663 -30.89 -7.89 -43.62
C THR A 663 -30.35 -8.31 -42.26
N TYR A 664 -29.33 -9.17 -42.25
CA TYR A 664 -28.49 -9.41 -41.09
C TYR A 664 -27.30 -8.45 -41.13
N THR A 665 -27.17 -7.62 -40.09
CA THR A 665 -26.00 -6.77 -39.86
C THR A 665 -25.23 -7.32 -38.67
N ASN A 666 -23.91 -7.46 -38.80
CA ASN A 666 -23.07 -7.73 -37.65
C ASN A 666 -23.02 -6.47 -36.76
N LEU A 667 -23.59 -6.57 -35.57
CA LEU A 667 -23.61 -5.54 -34.53
C LEU A 667 -22.89 -5.97 -33.25
N ASP A 668 -22.26 -7.15 -33.22
CA ASP A 668 -21.72 -7.74 -31.99
C ASP A 668 -20.27 -7.33 -31.67
N MET A 669 -19.66 -6.57 -32.59
CA MET A 669 -18.28 -6.07 -32.55
C MET A 669 -17.18 -7.13 -32.73
N TYR A 670 -17.52 -8.39 -33.00
CA TYR A 670 -16.58 -9.45 -33.37
C TYR A 670 -16.42 -9.54 -34.90
N GLU A 671 -15.28 -10.01 -35.39
CA GLU A 671 -15.23 -10.59 -36.74
C GLU A 671 -15.83 -12.00 -36.67
N GLU A 672 -16.83 -12.30 -37.51
CA GLU A 672 -17.60 -13.55 -37.42
C GLU A 672 -17.80 -14.26 -38.77
N TYR A 673 -17.84 -15.59 -38.72
CA TYR A 673 -18.43 -16.42 -39.76
C TYR A 673 -19.91 -16.65 -39.46
N VAL A 674 -20.75 -16.21 -40.39
CA VAL A 674 -22.20 -16.40 -40.44
C VAL A 674 -22.51 -17.61 -41.32
N TYR A 675 -23.17 -18.63 -40.76
CA TYR A 675 -23.62 -19.83 -41.47
C TYR A 675 -25.15 -19.87 -41.55
N LEU A 676 -25.68 -20.04 -42.75
CA LEU A 676 -27.12 -20.09 -43.04
C LEU A 676 -27.57 -21.55 -43.11
N VAL A 677 -28.11 -22.07 -42.00
CA VAL A 677 -28.41 -23.49 -41.79
C VAL A 677 -29.90 -23.78 -41.97
N GLY A 678 -30.24 -24.76 -42.81
CA GLY A 678 -31.64 -25.03 -43.17
C GLY A 678 -32.23 -23.95 -44.08
N GLY A 679 -33.55 -23.92 -44.24
CA GLY A 679 -34.25 -22.94 -45.07
C GLY A 679 -33.99 -23.04 -46.58
N SER A 680 -34.82 -22.32 -47.34
CA SER A 680 -34.84 -22.29 -48.81
C SER A 680 -34.43 -20.89 -49.26
N ILE A 681 -33.11 -20.65 -49.34
CA ILE A 681 -32.50 -19.39 -49.75
C ILE A 681 -32.60 -19.29 -51.28
N SER A 682 -33.11 -18.16 -51.78
CA SER A 682 -33.17 -17.83 -53.21
C SER A 682 -32.01 -16.94 -53.65
N ASP A 683 -31.54 -16.05 -52.78
CA ASP A 683 -30.37 -15.19 -52.99
C ASP A 683 -29.79 -14.71 -51.66
N VAL A 684 -28.52 -14.36 -51.64
CA VAL A 684 -27.89 -13.54 -50.60
C VAL A 684 -27.16 -12.41 -51.31
N SER A 685 -27.29 -11.20 -50.82
CA SER A 685 -26.59 -10.04 -51.36
C SER A 685 -25.75 -9.32 -50.30
N ARG A 686 -24.57 -8.83 -50.69
CA ARG A 686 -23.66 -8.03 -49.87
C ARG A 686 -23.43 -6.71 -50.59
N ASN A 687 -23.57 -5.58 -49.89
CA ASN A 687 -23.42 -4.23 -50.46
C ASN A 687 -24.25 -4.00 -51.75
N GLY A 688 -25.43 -4.63 -51.85
CA GLY A 688 -26.32 -4.53 -53.02
C GLY A 688 -25.96 -5.43 -54.22
N GLN A 689 -24.90 -6.22 -54.14
CA GLN A 689 -24.56 -7.22 -55.17
C GLN A 689 -24.96 -8.63 -54.69
N SER A 690 -25.64 -9.39 -55.55
CA SER A 690 -25.93 -10.81 -55.31
C SER A 690 -24.62 -11.62 -55.29
N VAL A 691 -24.54 -12.54 -54.32
CA VAL A 691 -23.53 -13.61 -54.22
C VAL A 691 -24.20 -14.99 -54.30
N GLY A 692 -25.44 -15.05 -54.83
CA GLY A 692 -26.22 -16.26 -54.98
C GLY A 692 -26.63 -16.89 -53.65
N ALA A 693 -26.98 -18.18 -53.67
CA ALA A 693 -27.45 -18.91 -52.49
C ALA A 693 -26.34 -19.36 -51.53
N ASP A 694 -25.22 -18.62 -51.47
CA ASP A 694 -24.07 -18.95 -50.62
C ASP A 694 -24.45 -18.94 -49.13
N ARG A 695 -24.00 -19.97 -48.40
CA ARG A 695 -24.42 -20.24 -47.03
C ARG A 695 -23.41 -19.85 -45.95
N THR A 696 -22.23 -19.36 -46.31
CA THR A 696 -21.16 -19.01 -45.37
C THR A 696 -20.60 -17.63 -45.70
N HIS A 697 -20.71 -16.69 -44.78
CA HIS A 697 -20.29 -15.29 -44.98
C HIS A 697 -19.37 -14.84 -43.86
N PHE A 698 -18.19 -14.32 -44.20
CA PHE A 698 -17.32 -13.63 -43.23
C PHE A 698 -17.72 -12.16 -43.13
N LEU A 699 -18.17 -11.72 -41.96
CA LEU A 699 -18.62 -10.35 -41.69
C LEU A 699 -17.77 -9.71 -40.59
N ARG A 700 -17.26 -8.51 -40.88
CA ARG A 700 -16.63 -7.65 -39.88
C ARG A 700 -17.71 -6.84 -39.16
N PRO A 701 -17.41 -6.20 -38.01
CA PRO A 701 -18.34 -5.29 -37.35
C PRO A 701 -18.89 -4.24 -38.32
N GLY A 702 -20.22 -4.13 -38.42
CA GLY A 702 -20.92 -3.23 -39.34
C GLY A 702 -21.08 -3.74 -40.78
N ASP A 703 -20.43 -4.83 -41.20
CA ASP A 703 -20.78 -5.49 -42.47
C ASP A 703 -22.21 -6.08 -42.37
N SER A 704 -22.93 -6.12 -43.49
CA SER A 704 -24.27 -6.71 -43.57
C SER A 704 -24.46 -7.57 -44.82
N ILE A 705 -25.39 -8.53 -44.72
CA ILE A 705 -25.90 -9.33 -45.83
C ILE A 705 -27.43 -9.31 -45.84
N THR A 706 -28.02 -9.23 -47.02
CA THR A 706 -29.48 -9.27 -47.22
C THR A 706 -29.86 -10.59 -47.87
N ILE A 707 -30.57 -11.42 -47.11
CA ILE A 707 -30.87 -12.82 -47.40
C ILE A 707 -32.32 -12.91 -47.91
N ALA A 708 -32.50 -13.31 -49.16
CA ALA A 708 -33.81 -13.62 -49.74
C ALA A 708 -34.08 -15.13 -49.66
N TYR A 709 -35.28 -15.50 -49.19
CA TYR A 709 -35.67 -16.89 -48.98
C TYR A 709 -37.19 -17.11 -49.09
N THR A 710 -37.60 -18.34 -49.39
CA THR A 710 -38.98 -18.82 -49.32
C THR A 710 -39.28 -19.62 -48.05
N SER A 711 -38.24 -20.03 -47.31
CA SER A 711 -38.32 -20.63 -45.98
C SER A 711 -37.08 -20.23 -45.17
N ALA A 712 -37.27 -19.77 -43.93
CA ALA A 712 -36.23 -19.07 -43.17
C ALA A 712 -35.04 -20.00 -42.80
N PRO A 713 -33.78 -19.64 -43.14
CA PRO A 713 -32.60 -20.33 -42.64
C PRO A 713 -32.28 -19.88 -41.21
N THR A 714 -31.80 -20.75 -40.33
CA THR A 714 -31.21 -20.32 -39.05
C THR A 714 -29.83 -19.71 -39.32
N ILE A 715 -29.63 -18.48 -38.88
CA ILE A 715 -28.32 -17.83 -38.85
C ILE A 715 -27.55 -18.38 -37.63
N LYS A 716 -26.38 -18.99 -37.84
CA LYS A 716 -25.43 -19.38 -36.78
C LYS A 716 -24.15 -18.55 -36.90
N ARG A 717 -23.57 -18.17 -35.76
CA ARG A 717 -22.48 -17.19 -35.68
C ARG A 717 -21.28 -17.76 -34.93
N PHE A 718 -20.08 -17.55 -35.46
CA PHE A 718 -18.82 -18.04 -34.88
C PHE A 718 -17.71 -16.98 -35.00
N GLY A 719 -17.07 -16.63 -33.88
CA GLY A 719 -16.05 -15.58 -33.85
C GLY A 719 -14.70 -16.05 -34.37
N THR A 720 -14.07 -15.25 -35.23
CA THR A 720 -12.74 -15.55 -35.81
C THR A 720 -11.62 -15.09 -34.89
N GLY A 721 -11.51 -15.73 -33.72
CA GLY A 721 -10.33 -15.58 -32.88
C GLY A 721 -9.08 -16.05 -33.64
N THR A 722 -8.03 -15.25 -33.67
CA THR A 722 -6.70 -15.69 -34.11
C THR A 722 -6.15 -16.76 -33.16
N ILE A 723 -5.45 -17.73 -33.73
CA ILE A 723 -4.75 -18.82 -33.02
C ILE A 723 -3.36 -18.32 -32.58
#